data_AF-A0A1Q3MKW6-F1
#
_entry.id   AF-A0A1Q3MKW6-F1
#
_cell.length_a   1.000
_cell.length_b   1.000
_cell.length_c   1.000
_cell.angle_alpha   90.00
_cell.angle_beta   90.00
_cell.angle_gamma   90.00
#
_symmetry.space_group_name_H-M   'P 1'
#
loop_
_entity.id
_entity.type
_entity.pdbx_description
1 polymer ?
#
loop_
_entity_poly.entity_id
_entity_poly.type
_entity_poly.pdbx_seq_one_letter_code
_entity_poly.pdbx_strand_id
1 'polypeptide(L)'
;MSTLLSLGLCLLGSVPLEQPVSLTVRAAPVSRVLAEVSKASGVNLRGTPSVAKDVMILSVKDKPLKVVMAKVAENLHARWEKYQDAYLLVRTAADAKDERDAERKWLEAGVTAATEIFRKKPDPAMTEPAALAGLGRMVDEFRQVADGKRFSLERMKKLQGLAPAYRALRRILALMPADALIPEGNRCWVYAETPTKMQREFPISVGEILSDYQQDQKLWANAAEQTFSNEKLGTPVGPNQQAIGPRGVGKVLFKVQRDLGATTISTRLLIFDRKGFSLGEASLPLQAGRPDSLPSAEVTKAPINFSKLTVLHIQGQRKPDEPMPAELRNHYSNPASSDPLSLLVTDGALSTGSACHSDVVACLPDNTWIDLDNGVETVGDYWQVVRASCHLENKDGWLQIRPWLASEARQDRLDRKALGNLIAGFQREGRLSLANQVAFVNATKREEPEIFSFFYLAYLFHHLGDEEVRLQDWNALRIYAGMTPVQTEIAKAQRPVDFQYLSSAQLGVLQHVLFDSLDPYLKLEEMVLEREREPGMDTDYGFNLRTEPTEFLGNGITSKEMMWIDDVMDYLLVGLTKERSGFDIEDGMNPVALATNLFENERPDLHPWMKDEEQDVTRKYSAYRLGQQRQVRFRLHFGGGAYMALEVRDKGLIDRRARALGDLPYEVRKRVYDGLERLRAEAPPKKGTN
;
A
#
# COMPACT_ATOMS: atom_id res chain seq x y z
N MET A 1 -71.02 -26.32 -35.33
CA MET A 1 -69.55 -26.31 -35.20
C MET A 1 -69.19 -25.28 -34.17
N SER A 2 -68.84 -25.75 -32.98
CA SER A 2 -68.56 -24.95 -31.78
C SER A 2 -67.09 -24.57 -31.73
N THR A 3 -66.78 -23.30 -31.51
CA THR A 3 -65.43 -22.86 -31.15
C THR A 3 -65.55 -22.02 -29.87
N LEU A 4 -65.20 -22.66 -28.76
CA LEU A 4 -65.09 -22.07 -27.42
C LEU A 4 -63.89 -21.12 -27.39
N LEU A 5 -64.16 -19.82 -27.24
CA LEU A 5 -63.16 -18.82 -26.88
C LEU A 5 -63.08 -18.78 -25.34
N SER A 6 -62.12 -19.50 -24.78
CA SER A 6 -61.79 -19.44 -23.36
C SER A 6 -60.97 -18.19 -23.09
N LEU A 7 -61.63 -17.10 -22.65
CA LEU A 7 -60.95 -15.95 -22.03
C LEU A 7 -60.39 -16.41 -20.67
N GLY A 8 -59.14 -16.86 -20.66
CA GLY A 8 -58.36 -17.03 -19.44
C GLY A 8 -58.01 -15.65 -18.88
N LEU A 9 -58.77 -15.20 -17.88
CA LEU A 9 -58.44 -14.06 -17.05
C LEU A 9 -57.18 -14.41 -16.25
N CYS A 10 -56.00 -14.10 -16.76
CA CYS A 10 -54.76 -14.17 -15.99
C CYS A 10 -54.86 -13.18 -14.83
N LEU A 11 -55.23 -13.68 -13.65
CA LEU A 11 -54.97 -13.03 -12.38
C LEU A 11 -53.47 -12.77 -12.31
N LEU A 12 -53.05 -11.54 -12.63
CA LEU A 12 -51.73 -11.02 -12.28
C LEU A 12 -51.67 -10.95 -10.76
N GLY A 13 -51.39 -12.09 -10.12
CA GLY A 13 -51.16 -12.17 -8.69
C GLY A 13 -50.08 -11.17 -8.33
N SER A 14 -50.41 -10.21 -7.48
CA SER A 14 -49.43 -9.33 -6.85
C SER A 14 -48.37 -10.22 -6.23
N VAL A 15 -47.12 -10.13 -6.72
CA VAL A 15 -45.99 -10.88 -6.15
C VAL A 15 -45.98 -10.57 -4.65
N PRO A 16 -46.11 -11.58 -3.77
CA PRO A 16 -46.06 -11.32 -2.35
C PRO A 16 -44.64 -10.80 -2.08
N LEU A 17 -44.55 -9.57 -1.58
CA LEU A 17 -43.31 -8.98 -1.06
C LEU A 17 -43.35 -8.89 0.47
N GLU A 18 -44.43 -9.36 1.07
CA GLU A 18 -44.66 -9.32 2.52
C GLU A 18 -44.31 -10.64 3.20
N GLN A 19 -43.95 -11.70 2.45
CA GLN A 19 -43.51 -12.95 3.08
C GLN A 19 -42.27 -12.69 3.94
N PRO A 20 -42.23 -13.26 5.16
CA PRO A 20 -41.07 -13.15 6.01
C PRO A 20 -39.92 -13.96 5.41
N VAL A 21 -38.72 -13.41 5.56
CA VAL A 21 -37.47 -14.02 5.11
C VAL A 21 -36.55 -14.15 6.32
N SER A 22 -36.01 -15.35 6.50
CA SER A 22 -35.03 -15.69 7.54
C SER A 22 -33.86 -16.40 6.90
N LEU A 23 -32.70 -15.76 6.83
CA LEU A 23 -31.46 -16.37 6.33
C LEU A 23 -30.22 -15.64 6.83
N THR A 24 -29.10 -16.36 6.84
CA THR A 24 -27.76 -15.79 7.01
C THR A 24 -26.89 -16.21 5.85
N VAL A 25 -26.35 -15.24 5.13
CA VAL A 25 -25.38 -15.38 4.05
C VAL A 25 -24.11 -14.65 4.48
N ARG A 26 -23.03 -15.42 4.65
CA ARG A 26 -21.68 -14.89 4.88
C ARG A 26 -21.21 -14.11 3.66
N ALA A 27 -20.14 -13.31 3.79
CA ALA A 27 -19.66 -12.46 2.69
C ALA A 27 -19.58 -13.24 1.36
N ALA A 28 -20.29 -12.75 0.36
CA ALA A 28 -20.37 -13.37 -0.96
C ALA A 28 -20.73 -12.32 -2.03
N PRO A 29 -20.46 -12.58 -3.32
CA PRO A 29 -20.95 -11.73 -4.39
C PRO A 29 -22.48 -11.54 -4.32
N VAL A 30 -22.97 -10.33 -4.57
CA VAL A 30 -24.40 -9.99 -4.52
C VAL A 30 -25.24 -10.93 -5.37
N SER A 31 -24.72 -11.39 -6.52
CA SER A 31 -25.41 -12.40 -7.35
C SER A 31 -25.75 -13.68 -6.59
N ARG A 32 -24.85 -14.16 -5.71
CA ARG A 32 -25.09 -15.33 -4.86
C ARG A 32 -26.00 -15.00 -3.69
N VAL A 33 -25.80 -13.84 -3.04
CA VAL A 33 -26.68 -13.41 -1.93
C VAL A 33 -28.13 -13.32 -2.40
N LEU A 34 -28.38 -12.70 -3.56
CA LEU A 34 -29.71 -12.59 -4.14
C LEU A 34 -30.30 -13.94 -4.57
N ALA A 35 -29.47 -14.90 -4.99
CA ALA A 35 -29.93 -16.26 -5.28
C ALA A 35 -30.44 -16.97 -4.01
N GLU A 36 -29.75 -16.82 -2.87
CA GLU A 36 -30.20 -17.38 -1.59
C GLU A 36 -31.48 -16.69 -1.08
N VAL A 37 -31.59 -15.36 -1.22
CA VAL A 37 -32.82 -14.62 -0.88
C VAL A 37 -33.97 -15.06 -1.80
N SER A 38 -33.72 -15.28 -3.09
CA SER A 38 -34.73 -15.78 -4.03
C SER A 38 -35.23 -17.16 -3.63
N LYS A 39 -34.32 -18.05 -3.24
CA LYS A 39 -34.65 -19.39 -2.75
C LYS A 39 -35.48 -19.34 -1.45
N ALA A 40 -35.14 -18.44 -0.53
CA ALA A 40 -35.85 -18.29 0.74
C ALA A 40 -37.24 -17.65 0.58
N SER A 41 -37.40 -16.74 -0.39
CA SER A 41 -38.63 -15.95 -0.55
C SER A 41 -39.56 -16.41 -1.67
N GLY A 42 -39.08 -17.23 -2.59
CA GLY A 42 -39.82 -17.63 -3.80
C GLY A 42 -39.91 -16.53 -4.88
N VAL A 43 -39.23 -15.39 -4.71
CA VAL A 43 -39.24 -14.27 -5.66
C VAL A 43 -37.92 -14.21 -6.42
N ASN A 44 -37.97 -14.11 -7.75
CA ASN A 44 -36.78 -14.08 -8.59
C ASN A 44 -36.06 -12.71 -8.48
N LEU A 45 -35.01 -12.64 -7.66
CA LEU A 45 -34.18 -11.45 -7.49
C LEU A 45 -32.85 -11.63 -8.23
N ARG A 46 -32.43 -10.63 -8.98
CA ARG A 46 -31.15 -10.66 -9.71
C ARG A 46 -30.42 -9.33 -9.61
N GLY A 47 -29.10 -9.37 -9.63
CA GLY A 47 -28.27 -8.18 -9.76
C GLY A 47 -27.84 -7.98 -11.21
N THR A 48 -27.86 -6.74 -11.68
CA THR A 48 -27.20 -6.37 -12.94
C THR A 48 -25.67 -6.44 -12.82
N PRO A 49 -24.90 -6.47 -13.93
CA PRO A 49 -23.44 -6.48 -13.86
C PRO A 49 -22.82 -5.35 -13.03
N SER A 50 -23.50 -4.20 -12.89
CA SER A 50 -23.01 -3.06 -12.11
C SER A 50 -23.06 -3.26 -10.60
N VAL A 51 -23.78 -4.26 -10.09
CA VAL A 51 -23.86 -4.60 -8.65
C VAL A 51 -23.50 -6.06 -8.36
N ALA A 52 -23.56 -6.95 -9.35
CA ALA A 52 -23.46 -8.40 -9.14
C ALA A 52 -22.13 -8.87 -8.52
N LYS A 53 -21.05 -8.09 -8.69
CA LYS A 53 -19.71 -8.37 -8.17
C LYS A 53 -19.45 -7.76 -6.78
N ASP A 54 -20.32 -6.88 -6.29
CA ASP A 54 -20.15 -6.33 -4.94
C ASP A 54 -20.23 -7.47 -3.93
N VAL A 55 -19.44 -7.40 -2.86
CA VAL A 55 -19.41 -8.44 -1.81
C VAL A 55 -20.25 -7.97 -0.63
N MET A 56 -21.22 -8.80 -0.22
CA MET A 56 -22.18 -8.47 0.83
C MET A 56 -22.33 -9.60 1.85
N ILE A 57 -22.56 -9.22 3.10
CA ILE A 57 -23.05 -10.07 4.19
C ILE A 57 -24.51 -9.71 4.43
N LEU A 58 -25.36 -10.72 4.60
CA LEU A 58 -26.79 -10.53 4.91
C LEU A 58 -27.19 -11.49 6.03
N SER A 59 -27.75 -10.99 7.12
CA SER A 59 -28.34 -11.83 8.16
C SER A 59 -29.65 -11.22 8.62
N VAL A 60 -30.76 -11.87 8.27
CA VAL A 60 -32.10 -11.37 8.56
C VAL A 60 -32.94 -12.44 9.22
N LYS A 61 -33.80 -12.04 10.15
CA LYS A 61 -34.76 -12.92 10.81
C LYS A 61 -36.18 -12.34 10.75
N ASP A 62 -37.07 -13.12 10.14
CA ASP A 62 -38.52 -12.93 10.06
C ASP A 62 -38.90 -11.53 9.54
N LYS A 63 -38.15 -11.04 8.54
CA LYS A 63 -38.38 -9.71 7.93
C LYS A 63 -39.18 -9.81 6.64
N PRO A 64 -40.15 -8.91 6.39
CA PRO A 64 -40.81 -8.85 5.09
C PRO A 64 -39.79 -8.66 3.96
N LEU A 65 -39.92 -9.43 2.88
CA LEU A 65 -39.00 -9.36 1.75
C LEU A 65 -38.80 -7.92 1.24
N LYS A 66 -39.87 -7.13 1.18
CA LYS A 66 -39.84 -5.71 0.78
C LYS A 66 -38.86 -4.88 1.61
N VAL A 67 -38.79 -5.13 2.92
CA VAL A 67 -37.87 -4.43 3.83
C VAL A 67 -36.44 -4.88 3.58
N VAL A 68 -36.20 -6.19 3.42
CA VAL A 68 -34.88 -6.74 3.08
C VAL A 68 -34.39 -6.15 1.76
N MET A 69 -35.25 -6.11 0.74
CA MET A 69 -34.96 -5.49 -0.56
C MET A 69 -34.59 -4.01 -0.40
N ALA A 70 -35.35 -3.24 0.36
CA ALA A 70 -35.06 -1.82 0.60
C ALA A 70 -33.68 -1.62 1.26
N LYS A 71 -33.35 -2.43 2.27
CA LYS A 71 -32.07 -2.36 2.99
C LYS A 71 -30.87 -2.78 2.13
N VAL A 72 -31.03 -3.79 1.28
CA VAL A 72 -30.00 -4.18 0.29
C VAL A 72 -29.77 -3.05 -0.72
N ALA A 73 -30.83 -2.45 -1.24
CA ALA A 73 -30.76 -1.35 -2.21
C ALA A 73 -30.08 -0.11 -1.60
N GLU A 74 -30.48 0.27 -0.39
CA GLU A 74 -29.87 1.37 0.38
C GLU A 74 -28.37 1.13 0.60
N ASN A 75 -27.99 -0.05 1.10
CA ASN A 75 -26.59 -0.35 1.43
C ASN A 75 -25.67 -0.40 0.20
N LEU A 76 -26.22 -0.63 -0.99
CA LEU A 76 -25.49 -0.69 -2.24
C LEU A 76 -25.66 0.57 -3.10
N HIS A 77 -26.39 1.59 -2.63
CA HIS A 77 -26.73 2.77 -3.44
C HIS A 77 -27.27 2.37 -4.83
N ALA A 78 -28.27 1.48 -4.81
CA ALA A 78 -28.89 0.88 -5.98
C ALA A 78 -30.42 0.91 -5.84
N ARG A 79 -31.14 0.51 -6.89
CA ARG A 79 -32.60 0.49 -6.90
C ARG A 79 -33.15 -0.79 -7.53
N TRP A 80 -34.36 -1.16 -7.13
CA TRP A 80 -35.07 -2.30 -7.69
C TRP A 80 -35.92 -1.88 -8.87
N GLU A 81 -35.76 -2.57 -10.00
CA GLU A 81 -36.59 -2.43 -11.19
C GLU A 81 -37.31 -3.74 -11.45
N LYS A 82 -38.62 -3.68 -11.71
CA LYS A 82 -39.39 -4.88 -12.08
C LYS A 82 -39.17 -5.16 -13.57
N TYR A 83 -38.67 -6.34 -13.89
CA TYR A 83 -38.45 -6.79 -15.26
C TYR A 83 -39.02 -8.19 -15.45
N GLN A 84 -40.10 -8.30 -16.23
CA GLN A 84 -40.84 -9.56 -16.42
C GLN A 84 -41.25 -10.18 -15.06
N ASP A 85 -40.80 -11.39 -14.76
CA ASP A 85 -41.03 -12.16 -13.55
C ASP A 85 -39.99 -11.90 -12.45
N ALA A 86 -39.02 -11.02 -12.68
CA ALA A 86 -37.90 -10.76 -11.79
C ALA A 86 -37.88 -9.32 -11.26
N TYR A 87 -37.23 -9.13 -10.11
CA TYR A 87 -36.75 -7.83 -9.66
C TYR A 87 -35.25 -7.74 -9.88
N LEU A 88 -34.83 -6.74 -10.63
CA LEU A 88 -33.43 -6.45 -10.95
C LEU A 88 -32.91 -5.36 -10.02
N LEU A 89 -31.82 -5.63 -9.32
CA LEU A 89 -31.06 -4.61 -8.61
C LEU A 89 -30.13 -3.92 -9.61
N VAL A 90 -30.36 -2.62 -9.82
CA VAL A 90 -29.67 -1.81 -10.81
C VAL A 90 -28.99 -0.64 -10.12
N ARG A 91 -27.72 -0.39 -10.49
CA ARG A 91 -27.04 0.88 -10.27
C ARG A 91 -26.83 1.55 -11.62
N THR A 92 -27.48 2.68 -11.84
CA THR A 92 -27.36 3.47 -13.07
C THR A 92 -26.14 4.39 -13.01
N ALA A 93 -25.78 5.01 -14.14
CA ALA A 93 -24.71 6.01 -14.18
C ALA A 93 -25.05 7.28 -13.36
N ALA A 94 -26.34 7.63 -13.25
CA ALA A 94 -26.80 8.72 -12.41
C ALA A 94 -26.59 8.38 -10.92
N ASP A 95 -27.03 7.19 -10.49
CA ASP A 95 -26.82 6.74 -9.10
C ASP A 95 -25.33 6.72 -8.73
N ALA A 96 -24.47 6.23 -9.63
CA ALA A 96 -23.03 6.21 -9.43
C ALA A 96 -22.37 7.60 -9.44
N LYS A 97 -23.00 8.60 -10.07
CA LYS A 97 -22.56 10.00 -10.01
C LYS A 97 -22.99 10.63 -8.69
N ASP A 98 -24.26 10.46 -8.31
CA ASP A 98 -24.81 11.01 -7.08
C ASP A 98 -24.06 10.49 -5.84
N GLU A 99 -23.69 9.21 -5.84
CA GLU A 99 -22.86 8.60 -4.79
C GLU A 99 -21.48 9.26 -4.70
N ARG A 100 -20.79 9.46 -5.84
CA ARG A 100 -19.47 10.12 -5.90
C ARG A 100 -19.55 11.58 -5.45
N ASP A 101 -20.60 12.29 -5.84
CA ASP A 101 -20.81 13.69 -5.45
C ASP A 101 -21.08 13.79 -3.93
N ALA A 102 -21.79 12.82 -3.34
CA ALA A 102 -22.02 12.73 -1.90
C ALA A 102 -20.73 12.39 -1.12
N GLU A 103 -19.95 11.41 -1.59
CA GLU A 103 -18.64 11.03 -1.05
C GLU A 103 -17.68 12.23 -1.06
N ARG A 104 -17.62 12.97 -2.18
CA ARG A 104 -16.79 14.17 -2.33
C ARG A 104 -17.15 15.25 -1.33
N LYS A 105 -18.44 15.57 -1.17
CA LYS A 105 -18.90 16.56 -0.17
C LYS A 105 -18.58 16.13 1.25
N TRP A 106 -18.71 14.84 1.56
CA TRP A 106 -18.35 14.30 2.86
C TRP A 106 -16.85 14.45 3.14
N LEU A 107 -15.99 14.12 2.17
CA LEU A 107 -14.55 14.33 2.26
C LEU A 107 -14.22 15.81 2.50
N GLU A 108 -14.82 16.73 1.73
CA GLU A 108 -14.61 18.18 1.87
C GLU A 108 -14.97 18.68 3.28
N ALA A 109 -16.10 18.23 3.84
CA ALA A 109 -16.48 18.56 5.21
C ALA A 109 -15.48 18.01 6.24
N GLY A 110 -15.03 16.76 6.04
CA GLY A 110 -14.05 16.10 6.89
C GLY A 110 -12.70 16.81 6.92
N VAL A 111 -12.18 17.16 5.75
CA VAL A 111 -10.92 17.89 5.59
C VAL A 111 -11.01 19.31 6.16
N THR A 112 -12.14 19.99 5.93
CA THR A 112 -12.41 21.29 6.54
C THR A 112 -12.34 21.20 8.07
N ALA A 113 -12.98 20.19 8.66
CA ALA A 113 -12.94 19.98 10.10
C ALA A 113 -11.53 19.65 10.63
N ALA A 114 -10.75 18.86 9.88
CA ALA A 114 -9.37 18.50 10.25
C ALA A 114 -8.43 19.72 10.22
N THR A 115 -8.53 20.56 9.18
CA THR A 115 -7.69 21.76 8.99
C THR A 115 -8.07 22.89 9.96
N GLU A 116 -9.34 22.98 10.36
CA GLU A 116 -9.82 23.96 11.33
C GLU A 116 -9.13 23.86 12.70
N ILE A 117 -8.61 22.67 13.06
CA ILE A 117 -7.84 22.49 14.30
C ILE A 117 -6.58 23.36 14.29
N PHE A 118 -5.93 23.50 13.14
CA PHE A 118 -4.74 24.34 12.99
C PHE A 118 -5.08 25.84 12.98
N ARG A 119 -6.23 26.22 12.43
CA ARG A 119 -6.74 27.61 12.51
C ARG A 119 -7.03 28.04 13.95
N LYS A 120 -7.69 27.17 14.71
CA LYS A 120 -8.10 27.47 16.10
C LYS A 120 -6.96 27.43 17.10
N LYS A 121 -5.89 26.70 16.79
CA LYS A 121 -4.70 26.57 17.63
C LYS A 121 -3.46 26.87 16.79
N PRO A 122 -3.25 28.14 16.40
CA PRO A 122 -2.08 28.51 15.63
C PRO A 122 -0.82 28.22 16.45
N ASP A 123 0.25 27.85 15.75
CA ASP A 123 1.54 27.65 16.38
C ASP A 123 2.06 28.98 16.95
N PRO A 124 2.43 29.05 18.24
CA PRO A 124 3.06 30.25 18.79
C PRO A 124 4.40 30.47 18.10
N ALA A 125 4.82 31.73 17.90
CA ALA A 125 6.13 32.06 17.31
C ALA A 125 7.26 31.28 18.02
N MET A 126 8.21 30.75 17.23
CA MET A 126 9.34 30.01 17.82
C MET A 126 10.23 30.98 18.58
N THR A 127 10.70 30.55 19.74
CA THR A 127 11.71 31.26 20.52
C THR A 127 12.90 30.34 20.73
N GLU A 128 14.09 30.91 20.98
CA GLU A 128 15.28 30.11 21.27
C GLU A 128 15.09 29.16 22.48
N PRO A 129 14.50 29.58 23.62
CA PRO A 129 14.21 28.65 24.72
C PRO A 129 13.26 27.52 24.33
N ALA A 130 12.27 27.79 23.47
CA ALA A 130 11.34 26.77 23.00
C ALA A 130 12.02 25.76 22.06
N ALA A 131 12.90 26.22 21.17
CA ALA A 131 13.70 25.38 20.30
C ALA A 131 14.65 24.47 21.08
N LEU A 132 15.42 25.05 22.03
CA LEU A 132 16.31 24.30 22.93
C LEU A 132 15.54 23.23 23.73
N ALA A 133 14.41 23.60 24.33
CA ALA A 133 13.59 22.66 25.09
C ALA A 133 12.98 21.56 24.20
N GLY A 134 12.63 21.87 22.95
CA GLY A 134 12.14 20.90 21.98
C GLY A 134 13.19 19.86 21.60
N LEU A 135 14.39 20.33 21.25
CA LEU A 135 15.52 19.49 20.87
C LEU A 135 16.06 18.67 22.03
N GLY A 136 16.15 19.25 23.23
CA GLY A 136 16.52 18.50 24.45
C GLY A 136 15.58 17.32 24.71
N ARG A 137 14.26 17.49 24.53
CA ARG A 137 13.30 16.38 24.64
C ARG A 137 13.46 15.32 23.55
N MET A 138 13.86 15.70 22.33
CA MET A 138 14.15 14.73 21.26
C MET A 138 15.37 13.88 21.61
N VAL A 139 16.45 14.54 22.03
CA VAL A 139 17.65 13.90 22.55
C VAL A 139 17.32 12.92 23.69
N ASP A 140 16.52 13.36 24.65
CA ASP A 140 16.16 12.51 25.79
C ASP A 140 15.34 11.29 25.36
N GLU A 141 14.45 11.41 24.37
CA GLU A 141 13.72 10.26 23.83
C GLU A 141 14.67 9.32 23.07
N PHE A 142 15.62 9.83 22.28
CA PHE A 142 16.64 9.00 21.62
C PHE A 142 17.55 8.28 22.61
N ARG A 143 17.96 8.95 23.70
CA ARG A 143 18.70 8.31 24.80
C ARG A 143 17.90 7.19 25.44
N GLN A 144 16.62 7.43 25.72
CA GLN A 144 15.76 6.39 26.29
C GLN A 144 15.69 5.15 25.40
N VAL A 145 15.62 5.33 24.08
CA VAL A 145 15.64 4.22 23.12
C VAL A 145 16.99 3.50 23.12
N ALA A 146 18.09 4.24 23.12
CA ALA A 146 19.44 3.69 23.22
C ALA A 146 19.65 2.91 24.54
N ASP A 147 19.01 3.35 25.64
CA ASP A 147 18.98 2.69 26.94
C ASP A 147 18.01 1.49 26.99
N GLY A 148 17.45 1.06 25.85
CA GLY A 148 16.54 -0.08 25.74
C GLY A 148 15.10 0.17 26.19
N LYS A 149 14.69 1.42 26.42
CA LYS A 149 13.28 1.74 26.70
C LYS A 149 12.46 1.73 25.42
N ARG A 150 11.18 1.42 25.55
CA ARG A 150 10.24 1.33 24.42
C ARG A 150 10.09 2.69 23.73
N PHE A 151 10.43 2.74 22.44
CA PHE A 151 10.17 3.85 21.55
C PHE A 151 8.68 4.20 21.52
N SER A 152 8.34 5.47 21.78
CA SER A 152 6.95 5.96 21.63
C SER A 152 6.80 6.77 20.36
N LEU A 153 6.17 6.18 19.35
CA LEU A 153 5.87 6.85 18.08
C LEU A 153 5.01 8.11 18.28
N GLU A 154 4.08 8.11 19.23
CA GLU A 154 3.24 9.28 19.52
C GLU A 154 4.05 10.44 20.13
N ARG A 155 4.96 10.14 21.07
CA ARG A 155 5.86 11.16 21.63
C ARG A 155 6.76 11.73 20.54
N MET A 156 7.35 10.87 19.72
CA MET A 156 8.18 11.32 18.61
C MET A 156 7.42 12.16 17.60
N LYS A 157 6.19 11.79 17.23
CA LYS A 157 5.33 12.62 16.36
C LYS A 157 5.03 13.99 16.99
N LYS A 158 4.75 14.06 18.30
CA LYS A 158 4.55 15.33 19.00
C LYS A 158 5.80 16.20 19.00
N LEU A 159 6.98 15.59 19.18
CA LEU A 159 8.26 16.31 19.14
C LEU A 159 8.61 16.77 17.72
N GLN A 160 8.44 15.93 16.71
CA GLN A 160 8.57 16.31 15.30
C GLN A 160 7.65 17.48 14.92
N GLY A 161 6.48 17.56 15.57
CA GLY A 161 5.56 18.69 15.46
C GLY A 161 6.14 20.04 15.91
N LEU A 162 7.32 20.08 16.54
CA LEU A 162 8.01 21.32 16.89
C LEU A 162 8.94 21.81 15.77
N ALA A 163 9.29 20.94 14.83
CA ALA A 163 10.23 21.28 13.77
C ALA A 163 9.67 22.40 12.86
N PRO A 164 10.53 23.31 12.37
CA PRO A 164 10.10 24.45 11.53
C PRO A 164 9.29 24.04 10.29
N ALA A 165 9.72 23.00 9.56
CA ALA A 165 9.00 22.52 8.37
C ALA A 165 7.59 22.03 8.71
N TYR A 166 7.41 21.39 9.87
CA TYR A 166 6.10 20.90 10.32
C TYR A 166 5.16 22.04 10.73
N ARG A 167 5.71 23.08 11.35
CA ARG A 167 4.98 24.32 11.67
C ARG A 167 4.55 25.05 10.39
N ALA A 168 5.43 25.13 9.39
CA ALA A 168 5.10 25.68 8.08
C ALA A 168 3.98 24.86 7.39
N LEU A 169 4.07 23.53 7.41
CA LEU A 169 3.04 22.64 6.88
C LEU A 169 1.68 22.88 7.55
N ARG A 170 1.61 22.96 8.89
CA ARG A 170 0.34 23.25 9.58
C ARG A 170 -0.25 24.61 9.21
N ARG A 171 0.60 25.64 9.04
CA ARG A 171 0.15 26.98 8.57
C ARG A 171 -0.40 26.92 7.14
N ILE A 172 0.25 26.18 6.23
CA ILE A 172 -0.27 25.93 4.88
C ILE A 172 -1.63 25.23 4.96
N LEU A 173 -1.71 24.12 5.69
CA LEU A 173 -2.95 23.35 5.85
C LEU A 173 -4.07 24.16 6.50
N ALA A 174 -3.75 25.08 7.40
CA ALA A 174 -4.73 25.99 7.99
C ALA A 174 -5.34 26.96 6.95
N LEU A 175 -4.64 27.30 5.86
CA LEU A 175 -5.13 28.25 4.87
C LEU A 175 -5.65 27.58 3.59
N MET A 176 -5.20 26.36 3.28
CA MET A 176 -5.63 25.62 2.09
C MET A 176 -7.15 25.34 2.09
N PRO A 177 -7.83 25.54 0.93
CA PRO A 177 -9.21 25.12 0.78
C PRO A 177 -9.30 23.59 0.67
N ALA A 178 -10.41 23.00 1.13
CA ALA A 178 -10.54 21.54 1.25
C ALA A 178 -10.51 20.82 -0.10
N ASP A 179 -11.10 21.41 -1.13
CA ASP A 179 -11.12 20.86 -2.49
C ASP A 179 -9.72 20.77 -3.12
N ALA A 180 -8.78 21.64 -2.73
CA ALA A 180 -7.38 21.58 -3.13
C ALA A 180 -6.58 20.49 -2.38
N LEU A 181 -7.15 19.90 -1.33
CA LEU A 181 -6.53 18.82 -0.56
C LEU A 181 -7.10 17.43 -0.90
N ILE A 182 -8.06 17.33 -1.81
CA ILE A 182 -8.74 16.06 -2.14
C ILE A 182 -8.45 15.70 -3.60
N PRO A 183 -7.32 15.03 -3.87
CA PRO A 183 -7.04 14.52 -5.20
C PRO A 183 -8.05 13.44 -5.63
N GLU A 184 -8.30 13.39 -6.93
CA GLU A 184 -9.13 12.37 -7.56
C GLU A 184 -8.38 11.04 -7.68
N GLY A 185 -9.00 9.93 -7.29
CA GLY A 185 -8.38 8.61 -7.34
C GLY A 185 -7.06 8.55 -6.57
N ASN A 186 -6.11 7.76 -7.06
CA ASN A 186 -4.77 7.60 -6.48
C ASN A 186 -3.76 8.66 -6.99
N ARG A 187 -4.21 9.87 -7.32
CA ARG A 187 -3.31 10.90 -7.87
C ARG A 187 -2.57 11.65 -6.78
N CYS A 188 -1.37 12.13 -7.11
CA CYS A 188 -0.67 13.12 -6.32
C CYS A 188 -0.78 14.49 -6.99
N TRP A 189 -1.17 15.50 -6.20
CA TRP A 189 -1.12 16.89 -6.62
C TRP A 189 0.10 17.56 -5.99
N VAL A 190 0.88 18.25 -6.80
CA VAL A 190 2.05 19.02 -6.34
C VAL A 190 1.78 20.50 -6.55
N TYR A 191 1.81 21.27 -5.47
CA TYR A 191 1.63 22.71 -5.45
C TYR A 191 2.97 23.43 -5.34
N ALA A 192 3.11 24.55 -6.05
CA ALA A 192 4.30 25.38 -6.08
C ALA A 192 3.93 26.87 -6.28
N GLU A 193 4.77 27.80 -5.81
CA GLU A 193 4.56 29.24 -6.02
C GLU A 193 4.75 29.63 -7.49
N THR A 194 5.75 29.02 -8.13
CA THR A 194 6.02 29.18 -9.57
C THR A 194 5.92 27.78 -10.20
N PRO A 195 4.71 27.31 -10.54
CA PRO A 195 4.49 25.93 -10.93
C PRO A 195 5.02 25.62 -12.33
N THR A 196 5.49 24.39 -12.51
CA THR A 196 5.65 23.79 -13.84
C THR A 196 4.29 23.35 -14.40
N LYS A 197 4.23 22.77 -15.61
CA LYS A 197 2.97 22.23 -16.16
C LYS A 197 2.48 20.98 -15.44
N MET A 198 3.38 20.31 -14.70
CA MET A 198 3.05 19.14 -13.87
C MET A 198 2.66 19.51 -12.45
N GLN A 199 2.69 20.82 -12.13
CA GLN A 199 2.38 21.36 -10.82
C GLN A 199 1.17 22.27 -10.89
N ARG A 200 0.62 22.57 -9.72
CA ARG A 200 -0.47 23.51 -9.51
C ARG A 200 0.06 24.74 -8.80
N GLU A 201 -0.51 25.89 -9.11
CA GLU A 201 -0.27 27.10 -8.32
C GLU A 201 -0.87 26.93 -6.92
N PHE A 202 -0.19 27.41 -5.88
CA PHE A 202 -0.79 27.47 -4.55
C PHE A 202 -2.09 28.31 -4.59
N PRO A 203 -3.20 27.81 -4.02
CA PRO A 203 -4.44 28.58 -3.91
C PRO A 203 -4.38 29.65 -2.81
N ILE A 204 -3.23 29.80 -2.15
CA ILE A 204 -2.96 30.71 -1.04
C ILE A 204 -1.60 31.39 -1.25
N SER A 205 -1.40 32.56 -0.65
CA SER A 205 -0.06 33.15 -0.54
C SER A 205 0.72 32.43 0.57
N VAL A 206 1.90 31.91 0.25
CA VAL A 206 2.78 31.23 1.23
C VAL A 206 3.95 32.09 1.70
N GLY A 207 4.16 33.28 1.12
CA GLY A 207 5.34 34.12 1.40
C GLY A 207 5.57 34.44 2.88
N GLU A 208 4.52 34.81 3.63
CA GLU A 208 4.62 35.04 5.08
C GLU A 208 4.96 33.76 5.85
N ILE A 209 4.38 32.62 5.46
CA ILE A 209 4.66 31.31 6.06
C ILE A 209 6.13 30.92 5.84
N LEU A 210 6.68 31.23 4.67
CA LEU A 210 8.09 30.95 4.35
C LEU A 210 9.05 31.87 5.10
N SER A 211 8.68 33.14 5.30
CA SER A 211 9.42 34.06 6.17
C SER A 211 9.46 33.54 7.62
N ASP A 212 8.31 33.12 8.16
CA ASP A 212 8.21 32.53 9.49
C ASP A 212 9.05 31.24 9.59
N TYR A 213 9.00 30.38 8.57
CA TYR A 213 9.82 29.17 8.51
C TYR A 213 11.31 29.51 8.57
N GLN A 214 11.78 30.51 7.83
CA GLN A 214 13.18 30.91 7.83
C GLN A 214 13.65 31.35 9.22
N GLN A 215 12.82 32.14 9.91
CA GLN A 215 13.09 32.56 11.28
C GLN A 215 13.08 31.37 12.25
N ASP A 216 12.05 30.52 12.18
CA ASP A 216 11.92 29.32 13.00
C ASP A 216 13.14 28.39 12.80
N GLN A 217 13.60 28.18 11.55
CA GLN A 217 14.75 27.33 11.22
C GLN A 217 16.08 27.90 11.67
N LYS A 218 16.27 29.22 11.62
CA LYS A 218 17.46 29.86 12.19
C LYS A 218 17.58 29.60 13.69
N LEU A 219 16.48 29.78 14.44
CA LEU A 219 16.43 29.52 15.87
C LEU A 219 16.65 28.03 16.17
N TRP A 220 16.01 27.16 15.39
CA TRP A 220 16.12 25.71 15.54
C TRP A 220 17.54 25.21 15.30
N ALA A 221 18.21 25.67 14.24
CA ALA A 221 19.57 25.26 13.92
C ALA A 221 20.59 25.75 14.96
N ASN A 222 20.46 26.99 15.44
CA ASN A 222 21.29 27.50 16.53
C ASN A 222 21.11 26.65 17.81
N ALA A 223 19.87 26.29 18.14
CA ALA A 223 19.58 25.43 19.28
C ALA A 223 20.11 23.99 19.07
N ALA A 224 20.08 23.48 17.84
CA ALA A 224 20.61 22.18 17.48
C ALA A 224 22.13 22.14 17.64
N GLU A 225 22.84 23.17 17.15
CA GLU A 225 24.28 23.30 17.35
C GLU A 225 24.63 23.25 18.84
N GLN A 226 23.94 24.02 19.69
CA GLN A 226 24.16 24.02 21.15
C GLN A 226 23.82 22.69 21.81
N THR A 227 22.78 21.99 21.35
CA THR A 227 22.30 20.75 21.97
C THR A 227 23.19 19.57 21.58
N PHE A 228 23.50 19.44 20.29
CA PHE A 228 24.23 18.29 19.76
C PHE A 228 25.75 18.44 19.82
N SER A 229 26.32 19.65 19.86
CA SER A 229 27.77 19.83 20.06
C SER A 229 28.27 19.22 21.36
N ASN A 230 27.37 19.06 22.34
CA ASN A 230 27.66 18.51 23.66
C ASN A 230 27.46 16.98 23.72
N GLU A 231 27.02 16.34 22.63
CA GLU A 231 26.60 14.95 22.64
C GLU A 231 27.36 14.09 21.63
N LYS A 232 27.97 13.00 22.12
CA LYS A 232 28.50 11.93 21.27
C LYS A 232 27.40 10.98 20.81
N LEU A 233 26.24 11.50 20.47
CA LEU A 233 25.24 10.70 19.78
C LEU A 233 25.71 10.60 18.33
N GLY A 234 26.19 9.43 17.91
CA GLY A 234 26.56 9.15 16.51
C GLY A 234 25.36 9.14 15.56
N THR A 235 24.29 9.88 15.89
CA THR A 235 23.05 9.95 15.13
C THR A 235 23.21 11.04 14.07
N PRO A 236 22.98 10.73 12.78
CA PRO A 236 23.02 11.73 11.74
C PRO A 236 22.09 12.90 12.06
N VAL A 237 22.62 14.12 12.00
CA VAL A 237 21.85 15.36 12.01
C VAL A 237 21.06 15.37 10.70
N GLY A 238 19.81 14.90 10.74
CA GLY A 238 18.96 14.83 9.55
C GLY A 238 18.74 16.20 8.91
N PRO A 239 18.29 16.28 7.64
CA PRO A 239 18.16 17.54 6.88
C PRO A 239 17.35 18.63 7.61
N ASN A 240 16.40 18.23 8.45
CA ASN A 240 15.58 19.14 9.27
C ASN A 240 16.36 19.92 10.36
N GLN A 241 17.60 19.57 10.63
CA GLN A 241 18.42 20.17 11.69
C GLN A 241 19.54 21.08 11.18
N GLN A 242 19.69 21.19 9.85
CA GLN A 242 20.71 22.06 9.26
C GLN A 242 20.29 23.54 9.30
N ALA A 243 21.24 24.44 9.55
CA ALA A 243 21.00 25.87 9.41
C ALA A 243 20.63 26.18 7.95
N ILE A 244 19.65 27.07 7.75
CA ILE A 244 19.49 27.71 6.44
C ILE A 244 20.76 28.52 6.24
N GLY A 245 21.66 28.04 5.39
CA GLY A 245 22.82 28.80 4.98
C GLY A 245 22.40 30.15 4.36
N PRO A 246 23.35 31.03 3.99
CA PRO A 246 23.05 32.36 3.44
C PRO A 246 22.22 32.36 2.14
N ARG A 247 21.88 31.19 1.60
CA ARG A 247 21.18 30.97 0.34
C ARG A 247 19.67 31.25 0.44
N GLY A 248 19.07 31.16 1.63
CA GLY A 248 17.63 31.34 1.83
C GLY A 248 16.78 30.24 1.17
N VAL A 249 15.46 30.40 1.23
CA VAL A 249 14.51 29.49 0.58
C VAL A 249 14.46 29.83 -0.91
N GLY A 250 14.55 28.81 -1.76
CA GLY A 250 14.51 28.93 -3.21
C GLY A 250 13.21 28.39 -3.83
N LYS A 251 12.76 27.21 -3.41
CA LYS A 251 11.56 26.56 -3.94
C LYS A 251 10.83 25.81 -2.83
N VAL A 252 9.51 25.79 -2.91
CA VAL A 252 8.65 25.03 -2.00
C VAL A 252 7.66 24.21 -2.80
N LEU A 253 7.56 22.94 -2.46
CA LEU A 253 6.61 21.99 -3.03
C LEU A 253 5.71 21.46 -1.92
N PHE A 254 4.40 21.54 -2.12
CA PHE A 254 3.42 20.92 -1.24
C PHE A 254 2.70 19.81 -2.00
N LYS A 255 2.91 18.57 -1.58
CA LYS A 255 2.35 17.37 -2.19
C LYS A 255 1.15 16.87 -1.40
N VAL A 256 0.12 16.45 -2.11
CA VAL A 256 -1.10 15.87 -1.55
C VAL A 256 -1.44 14.60 -2.32
N GLN A 257 -1.58 13.48 -1.63
CA GLN A 257 -2.02 12.20 -2.20
C GLN A 257 -3.10 11.60 -1.32
N ARG A 258 -3.95 10.78 -1.91
CA ARG A 258 -4.91 9.96 -1.18
C ARG A 258 -4.98 8.59 -1.85
N ASP A 259 -4.78 7.55 -1.07
CA ASP A 259 -4.89 6.19 -1.60
C ASP A 259 -6.35 5.87 -1.91
N LEU A 260 -6.58 5.01 -2.92
CA LEU A 260 -7.93 4.65 -3.34
C LEU A 260 -8.70 3.98 -2.19
N GLY A 261 -9.90 4.47 -1.89
CA GLY A 261 -10.74 3.98 -0.79
C GLY A 261 -10.29 4.43 0.60
N ALA A 262 -9.16 5.14 0.74
CA ALA A 262 -8.71 5.70 2.00
C ALA A 262 -9.40 7.04 2.29
N THR A 263 -9.78 7.21 3.56
CA THR A 263 -10.29 8.47 4.12
C THR A 263 -9.16 9.37 4.63
N THR A 264 -7.93 8.85 4.69
CA THR A 264 -6.73 9.60 5.04
C THR A 264 -6.12 10.23 3.80
N ILE A 265 -5.86 11.54 3.86
CA ILE A 265 -5.12 12.29 2.86
C ILE A 265 -3.71 12.50 3.37
N SER A 266 -2.73 11.98 2.65
CA SER A 266 -1.32 12.14 2.97
C SER A 266 -0.82 13.46 2.39
N THR A 267 -0.26 14.31 3.25
CA THR A 267 0.31 15.60 2.84
C THR A 267 1.79 15.67 3.16
N ARG A 268 2.56 16.33 2.31
CA ARG A 268 4.01 16.50 2.46
C ARG A 268 4.45 17.88 1.99
N LEU A 269 5.33 18.52 2.75
CA LEU A 269 5.97 19.77 2.41
C LEU A 269 7.46 19.51 2.19
N LEU A 270 7.98 19.94 1.05
CA LEU A 270 9.39 19.93 0.71
C LEU A 270 9.85 21.38 0.50
N ILE A 271 10.91 21.79 1.20
CA ILE A 271 11.46 23.14 1.13
C ILE A 271 12.90 23.02 0.66
N PHE A 272 13.26 23.77 -0.39
CA PHE A 272 14.58 23.74 -1.01
C PHE A 272 15.23 25.12 -0.98
N ASP A 273 16.56 25.14 -0.95
CA ASP A 273 17.35 26.36 -1.14
C ASP A 273 17.38 26.79 -2.61
N ARG A 274 18.03 27.92 -2.90
CA ARG A 274 18.17 28.46 -4.27
C ARG A 274 19.01 27.59 -5.21
N LYS A 275 19.75 26.61 -4.70
CA LYS A 275 20.49 25.63 -5.51
C LYS A 275 19.73 24.31 -5.68
N GLY A 276 18.60 24.14 -4.99
CA GLY A 276 17.77 22.94 -5.05
C GLY A 276 18.09 21.90 -3.97
N PHE A 277 18.88 22.24 -2.95
CA PHE A 277 19.13 21.34 -1.81
C PHE A 277 17.98 21.42 -0.80
N SER A 278 17.56 20.29 -0.24
CA SER A 278 16.53 20.26 0.79
C SER A 278 16.97 21.03 2.04
N LEU A 279 16.13 21.97 2.47
CA LEU A 279 16.24 22.71 3.74
C LEU A 279 15.33 22.12 4.83
N GLY A 280 14.29 21.39 4.43
CA GLY A 280 13.38 20.81 5.38
C GLY A 280 12.23 20.06 4.73
N GLU A 281 11.72 19.08 5.46
CA GLU A 281 10.60 18.26 5.08
C GLU A 281 9.66 18.05 6.27
N ALA A 282 8.36 18.05 5.97
CA ALA A 282 7.36 17.57 6.91
C ALA A 282 6.26 16.79 6.20
N SER A 283 5.72 15.78 6.89
CA SER A 283 4.57 14.99 6.43
C SER A 283 3.52 14.96 7.50
N LEU A 284 2.26 15.15 7.12
CA LEU A 284 1.11 15.13 8.02
C LEU A 284 -0.10 14.49 7.36
N PRO A 285 -0.55 13.30 7.82
CA PRO A 285 -1.80 12.74 7.36
C PRO A 285 -2.99 13.55 7.89
N LEU A 286 -3.98 13.78 7.04
CA LEU A 286 -5.27 14.37 7.38
C LEU A 286 -6.35 13.30 7.30
N GLN A 287 -6.97 12.99 8.44
CA GLN A 287 -8.11 12.09 8.47
C GLN A 287 -9.37 12.86 8.07
N ALA A 288 -10.00 12.50 6.95
CA ALA A 288 -11.33 13.00 6.62
C ALA A 288 -12.38 12.33 7.52
N GLY A 289 -13.24 13.16 8.10
CA GLY A 289 -14.36 12.73 8.92
C GLY A 289 -13.97 12.38 10.37
N ARG A 290 -14.99 12.21 11.21
CA ARG A 290 -14.82 11.55 12.51
C ARG A 290 -15.42 10.16 12.37
N PRO A 291 -14.70 9.10 12.78
CA PRO A 291 -15.30 7.77 12.80
C PRO A 291 -16.53 7.78 13.71
N ASP A 292 -17.54 6.97 13.34
CA ASP A 292 -18.78 6.87 14.09
C ASP A 292 -18.52 6.60 15.58
N SER A 293 -19.42 7.11 16.43
CA SER A 293 -19.37 6.83 17.87
C SER A 293 -19.44 5.33 18.10
N LEU A 294 -18.66 4.85 19.06
CA LEU A 294 -18.76 3.45 19.48
C LEU A 294 -20.17 3.15 20.02
N PRO A 295 -20.64 1.91 19.90
CA PRO A 295 -21.82 1.46 20.62
C PRO A 295 -21.57 1.52 22.13
N SER A 296 -22.60 1.20 22.93
CA SER A 296 -22.48 1.22 24.38
C SER A 296 -21.31 0.36 24.88
N ALA A 297 -20.73 0.74 26.02
CA ALA A 297 -19.59 0.03 26.62
C ALA A 297 -19.88 -1.46 26.89
N GLU A 298 -21.14 -1.83 27.08
CA GLU A 298 -21.59 -3.22 27.23
C GLU A 298 -21.47 -3.99 25.91
N VAL A 299 -22.02 -3.44 24.81
CA VAL A 299 -21.93 -4.04 23.47
C VAL A 299 -20.47 -4.19 23.05
N THR A 300 -19.62 -3.20 23.33
CA THR A 300 -18.20 -3.27 22.95
C THR A 300 -17.43 -4.42 23.61
N LYS A 301 -17.87 -4.91 24.78
CA LYS A 301 -17.20 -6.01 25.48
C LYS A 301 -17.67 -7.40 25.04
N ALA A 302 -18.72 -7.49 24.22
CA ALA A 302 -19.22 -8.76 23.74
C ALA A 302 -18.14 -9.48 22.91
N PRO A 303 -17.90 -10.79 23.13
CA PRO A 303 -16.91 -11.54 22.37
C PRO A 303 -17.38 -11.77 20.93
N ILE A 304 -16.44 -11.88 20.00
CA ILE A 304 -16.74 -12.33 18.64
C ILE A 304 -16.92 -13.85 18.65
N ASN A 305 -18.04 -14.32 18.09
CA ASN A 305 -18.29 -15.74 17.89
C ASN A 305 -17.63 -16.21 16.58
N PHE A 306 -16.41 -16.71 16.69
CA PHE A 306 -15.67 -17.18 15.52
C PHE A 306 -16.22 -18.51 14.99
N SER A 307 -16.43 -18.57 13.67
CA SER A 307 -16.69 -19.82 12.97
C SER A 307 -15.49 -20.76 13.05
N LYS A 308 -15.72 -22.06 12.87
CA LYS A 308 -14.66 -23.07 12.84
C LYS A 308 -13.52 -22.68 11.88
N LEU A 309 -13.85 -22.22 10.67
CA LEU A 309 -12.86 -21.80 9.68
C LEU A 309 -12.07 -20.57 10.13
N THR A 310 -12.70 -19.60 10.80
CA THR A 310 -12.00 -18.43 11.35
C THR A 310 -11.08 -18.82 12.51
N VAL A 311 -11.48 -19.77 13.36
CA VAL A 311 -10.60 -20.31 14.41
C VAL A 311 -9.37 -20.97 13.78
N LEU A 312 -9.56 -21.79 12.74
CA LEU A 312 -8.44 -22.39 11.99
C LEU A 312 -7.56 -21.32 11.34
N HIS A 313 -8.15 -20.24 10.83
CA HIS A 313 -7.42 -19.09 10.27
C HIS A 313 -6.48 -18.47 11.31
N ILE A 314 -7.04 -18.06 12.45
CA ILE A 314 -6.29 -17.45 13.56
C ILE A 314 -5.21 -18.40 14.08
N GLN A 315 -5.50 -19.70 14.19
CA GLN A 315 -4.53 -20.71 14.62
C GLN A 315 -3.38 -20.88 13.63
N GLY A 316 -3.67 -20.91 12.32
CA GLY A 316 -2.66 -21.01 11.28
C GLY A 316 -1.69 -19.82 11.27
N GLN A 317 -2.16 -18.63 11.65
CA GLN A 317 -1.28 -17.45 11.77
C GLN A 317 -0.34 -17.53 12.95
N ARG A 318 -0.80 -18.12 14.06
CA ARG A 318 0.03 -18.33 15.25
C ARG A 318 1.03 -19.47 15.08
N LYS A 319 0.86 -20.28 14.03
CA LYS A 319 1.66 -21.46 13.72
C LYS A 319 2.01 -21.52 12.24
N PRO A 320 2.76 -20.54 11.73
CA PRO A 320 3.11 -20.48 10.32
C PRO A 320 3.98 -21.67 9.87
N ASP A 321 4.54 -22.48 10.78
CA ASP A 321 5.33 -23.66 10.39
C ASP A 321 4.48 -24.92 10.19
N GLU A 322 3.21 -24.92 10.63
CA GLU A 322 2.31 -26.06 10.47
C GLU A 322 1.57 -25.99 9.12
N PRO A 323 1.48 -27.10 8.35
CA PRO A 323 0.75 -27.10 7.10
C PRO A 323 -0.70 -26.64 7.29
N MET A 324 -1.16 -25.72 6.44
CA MET A 324 -2.53 -25.23 6.50
C MET A 324 -3.55 -26.38 6.50
N PRO A 325 -4.52 -26.41 7.45
CA PRO A 325 -5.56 -27.43 7.51
C PRO A 325 -6.31 -27.56 6.18
N ALA A 326 -6.64 -28.79 5.77
CA ALA A 326 -7.21 -29.05 4.45
C ALA A 326 -8.52 -28.29 4.18
N GLU A 327 -9.37 -28.16 5.20
CA GLU A 327 -10.63 -27.41 5.11
C GLU A 327 -10.39 -25.92 4.82
N LEU A 328 -9.43 -25.33 5.52
CA LEU A 328 -9.03 -23.93 5.32
C LEU A 328 -8.33 -23.74 3.96
N ARG A 329 -7.46 -24.66 3.58
CA ARG A 329 -6.80 -24.65 2.27
C ARG A 329 -7.81 -24.68 1.13
N ASN A 330 -8.85 -25.52 1.23
CA ASN A 330 -9.91 -25.57 0.23
C ASN A 330 -10.68 -24.25 0.15
N HIS A 331 -10.94 -23.60 1.29
CA HIS A 331 -11.53 -22.26 1.33
C HIS A 331 -10.68 -21.25 0.59
N TYR A 332 -9.40 -21.15 0.93
CA TYR A 332 -8.49 -20.19 0.34
C TYR A 332 -8.18 -20.46 -1.14
N SER A 333 -8.23 -21.72 -1.57
CA SER A 333 -7.92 -22.10 -2.95
C SER A 333 -8.97 -21.67 -3.98
N ASN A 334 -10.16 -21.26 -3.54
CA ASN A 334 -11.27 -20.96 -4.44
C ASN A 334 -12.01 -19.66 -4.06
N PRO A 335 -11.34 -18.50 -4.14
CA PRO A 335 -11.86 -17.22 -3.64
C PRO A 335 -13.14 -16.74 -4.35
N ALA A 336 -13.45 -17.27 -5.54
CA ALA A 336 -14.69 -16.96 -6.25
C ALA A 336 -15.93 -17.63 -5.64
N SER A 337 -15.77 -18.84 -5.08
CA SER A 337 -16.85 -19.55 -4.38
C SER A 337 -16.83 -19.32 -2.87
N SER A 338 -15.67 -18.97 -2.33
CA SER A 338 -15.39 -18.80 -0.91
C SER A 338 -14.72 -17.46 -0.69
N ASP A 339 -15.52 -16.40 -0.55
CA ASP A 339 -14.95 -15.05 -0.45
C ASP A 339 -14.05 -14.95 0.80
N PRO A 340 -12.85 -14.34 0.70
CA PRO A 340 -11.97 -14.17 1.86
C PRO A 340 -12.62 -13.41 3.02
N LEU A 341 -13.52 -12.46 2.72
CA LEU A 341 -14.27 -11.70 3.71
C LEU A 341 -15.30 -12.56 4.46
N SER A 342 -15.50 -13.83 4.06
CA SER A 342 -16.44 -14.73 4.73
C SER A 342 -15.93 -15.25 6.07
N LEU A 343 -14.69 -14.95 6.47
CA LEU A 343 -14.07 -15.39 7.72
C LEU A 343 -14.26 -14.33 8.82
N LEU A 344 -13.15 -13.78 9.33
CA LEU A 344 -13.11 -12.84 10.45
C LEU A 344 -14.01 -11.61 10.25
N VAL A 345 -14.00 -11.03 9.05
CA VAL A 345 -14.83 -9.87 8.69
C VAL A 345 -16.32 -10.18 8.87
N THR A 346 -16.77 -11.36 8.45
CA THR A 346 -18.16 -11.79 8.61
C THR A 346 -18.48 -12.13 10.06
N ASP A 347 -17.61 -12.86 10.77
CA ASP A 347 -17.86 -13.22 12.17
C ASP A 347 -17.97 -11.97 13.05
N GLY A 348 -17.14 -10.96 12.80
CA GLY A 348 -17.23 -9.67 13.47
C GLY A 348 -18.55 -8.94 13.18
N ALA A 349 -18.97 -8.87 11.91
CA ALA A 349 -20.24 -8.23 11.53
C ALA A 349 -21.46 -8.93 12.17
N LEU A 350 -21.50 -10.26 12.11
CA LEU A 350 -22.60 -11.05 12.67
C LEU A 350 -22.64 -11.00 14.20
N SER A 351 -21.47 -11.05 14.86
CA SER A 351 -21.38 -10.92 16.32
C SER A 351 -21.80 -9.53 16.78
N THR A 352 -21.42 -8.49 16.01
CA THR A 352 -21.87 -7.11 16.25
C THR A 352 -23.38 -6.99 16.12
N GLY A 353 -23.97 -7.53 15.05
CA GLY A 353 -25.43 -7.55 14.87
C GLY A 353 -26.15 -8.28 16.00
N SER A 354 -25.65 -9.44 16.39
CA SER A 354 -26.18 -10.23 17.51
C SER A 354 -26.11 -9.47 18.84
N ALA A 355 -24.97 -8.86 19.18
CA ALA A 355 -24.79 -8.05 20.39
C ALA A 355 -25.68 -6.79 20.39
N CYS A 356 -25.98 -6.27 19.20
CA CYS A 356 -26.87 -5.14 18.98
C CYS A 356 -28.35 -5.53 18.83
N HIS A 357 -28.70 -6.82 18.90
CA HIS A 357 -30.03 -7.35 18.59
C HIS A 357 -30.59 -6.84 17.24
N SER A 358 -29.73 -6.80 16.24
CA SER A 358 -30.02 -6.21 14.94
C SER A 358 -29.75 -7.17 13.79
N ASP A 359 -30.56 -7.09 12.75
CA ASP A 359 -30.31 -7.73 11.47
C ASP A 359 -29.12 -7.05 10.77
N VAL A 360 -28.37 -7.77 9.94
CA VAL A 360 -27.13 -7.28 9.34
C VAL A 360 -27.29 -7.17 7.83
N VAL A 361 -26.93 -6.00 7.29
CA VAL A 361 -26.65 -5.81 5.87
C VAL A 361 -25.33 -5.06 5.76
N ALA A 362 -24.32 -5.70 5.18
CA ALA A 362 -22.98 -5.15 5.18
C ALA A 362 -22.29 -5.33 3.83
N CYS A 363 -21.60 -4.30 3.37
CA CYS A 363 -20.69 -4.32 2.23
C CYS A 363 -19.39 -3.66 2.68
N LEU A 364 -18.31 -4.42 2.75
CA LEU A 364 -17.02 -3.92 3.27
C LEU A 364 -15.98 -3.92 2.15
N PRO A 365 -14.99 -3.00 2.16
CA PRO A 365 -13.86 -3.04 1.25
C PRO A 365 -12.94 -4.25 1.53
N ASP A 366 -12.10 -4.64 0.56
CA ASP A 366 -11.22 -5.82 0.70
C ASP A 366 -10.15 -5.63 1.77
N ASN A 367 -9.65 -4.41 1.93
CA ASN A 367 -8.61 -4.07 2.90
C ASN A 367 -9.03 -4.31 4.36
N THR A 368 -10.34 -4.33 4.66
CA THR A 368 -10.84 -4.65 6.01
C THR A 368 -10.38 -6.02 6.51
N TRP A 369 -10.09 -6.96 5.61
CA TRP A 369 -9.54 -8.26 5.98
C TRP A 369 -8.16 -8.15 6.64
N ILE A 370 -7.30 -7.27 6.11
CA ILE A 370 -5.93 -7.05 6.60
C ILE A 370 -5.98 -6.34 7.97
N ASP A 371 -6.82 -5.31 8.08
CA ASP A 371 -6.86 -4.49 9.29
C ASP A 371 -7.33 -5.31 10.51
N LEU A 372 -8.23 -6.27 10.30
CA LEU A 372 -8.79 -7.12 11.36
C LEU A 372 -7.85 -8.24 11.80
N ASP A 373 -6.81 -8.53 11.04
CA ASP A 373 -5.89 -9.64 11.30
C ASP A 373 -5.04 -9.42 12.58
N ASN A 374 -5.05 -8.20 13.13
CA ASN A 374 -4.26 -7.75 14.27
C ASN A 374 -4.87 -8.05 15.66
N GLY A 375 -5.45 -9.23 15.87
CA GLY A 375 -5.86 -9.67 17.21
C GLY A 375 -7.19 -9.09 17.71
N VAL A 376 -8.20 -9.06 16.84
CA VAL A 376 -9.57 -8.63 17.17
C VAL A 376 -10.29 -9.75 17.93
N GLU A 377 -10.74 -9.49 19.17
CA GLU A 377 -11.40 -10.50 20.02
C GLU A 377 -12.83 -10.10 20.42
N THR A 378 -13.12 -8.80 20.48
CA THR A 378 -14.42 -8.26 20.90
C THR A 378 -15.11 -7.45 19.79
N VAL A 379 -16.42 -7.25 19.94
CA VAL A 379 -17.22 -6.37 19.08
C VAL A 379 -16.65 -4.94 19.09
N GLY A 380 -16.12 -4.47 20.22
CA GLY A 380 -15.47 -3.18 20.33
C GLY A 380 -14.23 -3.07 19.43
N ASP A 381 -13.38 -4.10 19.44
CA ASP A 381 -12.17 -4.15 18.61
C ASP A 381 -12.53 -4.15 17.12
N TYR A 382 -13.53 -4.96 16.74
CA TYR A 382 -14.03 -5.01 15.36
C TYR A 382 -14.54 -3.64 14.92
N TRP A 383 -15.38 -3.00 15.75
CA TRP A 383 -15.92 -1.67 15.45
C TRP A 383 -14.82 -0.62 15.29
N GLN A 384 -13.79 -0.66 16.15
CA GLN A 384 -12.65 0.25 16.10
C GLN A 384 -11.88 0.17 14.79
N VAL A 385 -11.69 -1.05 14.29
CA VAL A 385 -11.01 -1.30 13.02
C VAL A 385 -11.89 -0.88 11.84
N VAL A 386 -13.14 -1.36 11.79
CA VAL A 386 -14.01 -1.18 10.62
C VAL A 386 -14.44 0.27 10.43
N ARG A 387 -14.61 1.05 11.52
CA ARG A 387 -15.01 2.47 11.42
C ARG A 387 -14.00 3.38 10.74
N ALA A 388 -12.76 2.92 10.55
CA ALA A 388 -11.74 3.66 9.81
C ALA A 388 -12.06 3.74 8.30
N SER A 389 -12.69 2.69 7.75
CA SER A 389 -12.98 2.56 6.31
C SER A 389 -14.47 2.45 5.98
N CYS A 390 -15.34 2.25 6.98
CA CYS A 390 -16.78 2.13 6.81
C CYS A 390 -17.59 3.04 7.74
N HIS A 391 -18.76 3.44 7.27
CA HIS A 391 -19.89 3.83 8.10
C HIS A 391 -20.47 2.59 8.79
N LEU A 392 -20.75 2.68 10.09
CA LEU A 392 -21.49 1.68 10.85
C LEU A 392 -22.69 2.34 11.51
N GLU A 393 -23.88 2.03 10.99
CA GLU A 393 -25.14 2.54 11.55
C GLU A 393 -25.92 1.39 12.16
N ASN A 394 -26.26 1.49 13.45
CA ASN A 394 -27.22 0.61 14.09
C ASN A 394 -28.49 1.39 14.38
N LYS A 395 -29.54 1.14 13.60
CA LYS A 395 -30.80 1.89 13.66
C LYS A 395 -31.98 1.02 13.23
N ASP A 396 -33.12 1.19 13.91
CA ASP A 396 -34.38 0.50 13.59
C ASP A 396 -34.26 -1.04 13.54
N GLY A 397 -33.37 -1.59 14.37
CA GLY A 397 -33.06 -3.03 14.41
C GLY A 397 -32.20 -3.52 13.24
N TRP A 398 -31.51 -2.62 12.53
CA TRP A 398 -30.58 -2.95 11.46
C TRP A 398 -29.19 -2.40 11.75
N LEU A 399 -28.20 -3.28 11.65
CA LEU A 399 -26.79 -2.93 11.51
C LEU A 399 -26.46 -2.84 10.01
N GLN A 400 -26.24 -1.62 9.55
CA GLN A 400 -25.79 -1.30 8.19
C GLN A 400 -24.30 -0.96 8.22
N ILE A 401 -23.51 -1.67 7.41
CA ILE A 401 -22.08 -1.40 7.24
C ILE A 401 -21.81 -1.13 5.76
N ARG A 402 -21.26 0.04 5.46
CA ARG A 402 -20.92 0.44 4.09
C ARG A 402 -19.63 1.26 4.06
N PRO A 403 -18.83 1.21 2.99
CA PRO A 403 -17.59 1.98 2.94
C PRO A 403 -17.89 3.48 2.96
N TRP A 404 -17.01 4.30 3.54
CA TRP A 404 -17.11 5.77 3.42
C TRP A 404 -17.02 6.22 1.97
N LEU A 405 -16.19 5.52 1.18
CA LEU A 405 -15.95 5.75 -0.24
C LEU A 405 -16.33 4.49 -1.02
N ALA A 406 -17.62 4.19 -1.10
CA ALA A 406 -18.16 3.00 -1.72
C ALA A 406 -17.84 2.93 -3.23
N SER A 407 -17.81 4.06 -3.94
CA SER A 407 -17.40 4.12 -5.35
C SER A 407 -15.97 3.67 -5.57
N GLU A 408 -15.06 4.05 -4.67
CA GLU A 408 -13.65 3.68 -4.75
C GLU A 408 -13.41 2.26 -4.25
N ALA A 409 -14.07 1.85 -3.15
CA ALA A 409 -14.02 0.47 -2.66
C ALA A 409 -14.46 -0.56 -3.73
N ARG A 410 -15.34 -0.18 -4.66
CA ARG A 410 -15.72 -1.01 -5.81
C ARG A 410 -14.67 -1.05 -6.90
N GLN A 411 -14.01 0.09 -7.16
CA GLN A 411 -12.88 0.14 -8.11
C GLN A 411 -11.67 -0.65 -7.58
N ASP A 412 -11.48 -0.62 -6.26
CA ASP A 412 -10.40 -1.29 -5.54
C ASP A 412 -10.61 -2.80 -5.34
N ARG A 413 -11.84 -3.28 -5.58
CA ARG A 413 -12.24 -4.68 -5.37
C ARG A 413 -11.38 -5.63 -6.20
N LEU A 414 -10.73 -6.58 -5.52
CA LEU A 414 -9.93 -7.58 -6.19
C LEU A 414 -10.84 -8.59 -6.92
N ASP A 415 -10.55 -8.85 -8.20
CA ASP A 415 -11.30 -9.84 -8.97
C ASP A 415 -10.99 -11.26 -8.45
N ARG A 416 -11.98 -11.87 -7.79
CA ARG A 416 -11.85 -13.21 -7.18
C ARG A 416 -11.54 -14.30 -8.19
N LYS A 417 -11.98 -14.17 -9.44
CA LYS A 417 -11.68 -15.14 -10.49
C LYS A 417 -10.22 -15.01 -10.91
N ALA A 418 -9.71 -13.79 -11.06
CA ALA A 418 -8.30 -13.55 -11.33
C ALA A 418 -7.42 -14.12 -10.21
N LEU A 419 -7.78 -13.88 -8.94
CA LEU A 419 -7.05 -14.43 -7.79
C LEU A 419 -7.08 -15.96 -7.77
N GLY A 420 -8.23 -16.58 -8.02
CA GLY A 420 -8.35 -18.04 -8.11
C GLY A 420 -7.47 -18.64 -9.22
N ASN A 421 -7.38 -17.98 -10.38
CA ASN A 421 -6.49 -18.41 -11.46
C ASN A 421 -5.01 -18.31 -11.06
N LEU A 422 -4.62 -17.24 -10.35
CA LEU A 422 -3.26 -17.08 -9.84
C LEU A 422 -2.88 -18.20 -8.86
N ILE A 423 -3.78 -18.51 -7.92
CA ILE A 423 -3.60 -19.58 -6.94
C ILE A 423 -3.51 -20.95 -7.62
N ALA A 424 -4.38 -21.23 -8.59
CA ALA A 424 -4.35 -22.48 -9.34
C ALA A 424 -3.03 -22.62 -10.15
N GLY A 425 -2.54 -21.51 -10.74
CA GLY A 425 -1.25 -21.46 -11.40
C GLY A 425 -0.10 -21.77 -10.44
N PHE A 426 -0.11 -21.14 -9.27
CA PHE A 426 0.86 -21.40 -8.20
C PHE A 426 0.84 -22.86 -7.75
N GLN A 427 -0.33 -23.44 -7.46
CA GLN A 427 -0.48 -24.82 -7.01
C GLN A 427 0.03 -25.82 -8.06
N ARG A 428 -0.17 -25.52 -9.35
CA ARG A 428 0.29 -26.35 -10.46
C ARG A 428 1.82 -26.30 -10.62
N GLU A 429 2.42 -25.13 -10.44
CA GLU A 429 3.84 -24.90 -10.74
C GLU A 429 4.74 -24.96 -9.49
N GLY A 430 4.14 -24.97 -8.29
CA GLY A 430 4.84 -24.96 -7.00
C GLY A 430 5.58 -23.65 -6.69
N ARG A 431 5.30 -22.58 -7.45
CA ARG A 431 5.92 -21.24 -7.36
C ARG A 431 5.06 -20.18 -8.04
N LEU A 432 5.31 -18.91 -7.77
CA LEU A 432 4.63 -17.78 -8.39
C LEU A 432 5.33 -17.34 -9.70
N SER A 433 5.09 -18.04 -10.81
CA SER A 433 5.75 -17.71 -12.08
C SER A 433 5.36 -16.36 -12.66
N LEU A 434 6.29 -15.73 -13.37
CA LEU A 434 6.06 -14.46 -14.07
C LEU A 434 4.85 -14.52 -15.01
N ALA A 435 4.63 -15.65 -15.70
CA ALA A 435 3.46 -15.82 -16.57
C ALA A 435 2.14 -15.73 -15.81
N ASN A 436 2.05 -16.34 -14.62
CA ASN A 436 0.86 -16.29 -13.78
C ASN A 436 0.66 -14.87 -13.20
N GLN A 437 1.73 -14.19 -12.80
CA GLN A 437 1.68 -12.80 -12.33
C GLN A 437 1.18 -11.85 -13.44
N VAL A 438 1.70 -11.98 -14.66
CA VAL A 438 1.26 -11.19 -15.83
C VAL A 438 -0.21 -11.44 -16.17
N ALA A 439 -0.65 -12.71 -16.15
CA ALA A 439 -2.04 -13.05 -16.41
C ALA A 439 -2.98 -12.44 -15.34
N PHE A 440 -2.55 -12.43 -14.09
CA PHE A 440 -3.28 -11.81 -12.99
C PHE A 440 -3.36 -10.29 -13.13
N VAL A 441 -2.24 -9.62 -13.40
CA VAL A 441 -2.16 -8.16 -13.62
C VAL A 441 -3.04 -7.73 -14.80
N ASN A 442 -3.04 -8.48 -15.90
CA ASN A 442 -3.88 -8.17 -17.07
C ASN A 442 -5.38 -8.37 -16.79
N ALA A 443 -5.73 -9.25 -15.85
CA ALA A 443 -7.11 -9.49 -15.45
C ALA A 443 -7.61 -8.47 -14.42
N THR A 444 -6.73 -7.77 -13.72
CA THR A 444 -7.06 -6.76 -12.71
C THR A 444 -6.96 -5.35 -13.29
N LYS A 445 -7.98 -4.52 -13.04
CA LYS A 445 -7.97 -3.11 -13.46
C LYS A 445 -7.22 -2.20 -12.47
N ARG A 446 -6.95 -2.70 -11.27
CA ARG A 446 -6.45 -1.96 -10.12
C ARG A 446 -4.99 -1.57 -10.28
N GLU A 447 -4.70 -0.28 -10.12
CA GLU A 447 -3.35 0.30 -10.25
C GLU A 447 -2.38 -0.28 -9.20
N GLU A 448 -2.83 -0.52 -7.96
CA GLU A 448 -1.98 -1.09 -6.88
C GLU A 448 -2.73 -2.12 -6.00
N PRO A 449 -2.74 -3.41 -6.34
CA PRO A 449 -3.43 -4.48 -5.57
C PRO A 449 -2.58 -5.19 -4.53
N GLU A 450 -1.48 -4.57 -4.09
CA GLU A 450 -0.38 -5.28 -3.43
C GLU A 450 -0.80 -5.93 -2.12
N ILE A 451 -1.37 -5.17 -1.19
CA ILE A 451 -1.44 -5.62 0.21
C ILE A 451 -2.34 -6.85 0.37
N PHE A 452 -3.55 -6.82 -0.19
CA PHE A 452 -4.50 -7.93 0.01
C PHE A 452 -4.06 -9.21 -0.70
N SER A 453 -3.66 -9.12 -1.97
CA SER A 453 -3.29 -10.30 -2.74
C SER A 453 -1.98 -10.92 -2.24
N PHE A 454 -1.02 -10.09 -1.81
CA PHE A 454 0.21 -10.54 -1.17
C PHE A 454 -0.08 -11.31 0.12
N PHE A 455 -0.79 -10.70 1.07
CA PHE A 455 -1.08 -11.38 2.35
C PHE A 455 -1.92 -12.64 2.17
N TYR A 456 -2.83 -12.65 1.19
CA TYR A 456 -3.62 -13.83 0.88
C TYR A 456 -2.76 -15.00 0.39
N LEU A 457 -1.81 -14.73 -0.52
CA LEU A 457 -0.88 -15.74 -1.02
C LEU A 457 0.13 -16.15 0.06
N ALA A 458 0.72 -15.18 0.76
CA ALA A 458 1.64 -15.42 1.86
C ALA A 458 1.01 -16.31 2.93
N TYR A 459 -0.28 -16.08 3.23
CA TYR A 459 -1.00 -16.94 4.15
C TYR A 459 -1.22 -18.36 3.60
N LEU A 460 -1.63 -18.50 2.34
CA LEU A 460 -1.89 -19.81 1.71
C LEU A 460 -0.60 -20.64 1.51
N PHE A 461 0.54 -19.96 1.30
CA PHE A 461 1.80 -20.56 0.90
C PHE A 461 2.98 -20.22 1.83
N HIS A 462 2.70 -19.87 3.09
CA HIS A 462 3.70 -19.49 4.10
C HIS A 462 4.88 -20.47 4.21
N HIS A 463 4.63 -21.77 4.00
CA HIS A 463 5.63 -22.84 4.07
C HIS A 463 6.68 -22.81 2.94
N LEU A 464 6.55 -21.91 1.97
CA LEU A 464 7.45 -21.80 0.82
C LEU A 464 8.46 -20.65 0.94
N GLY A 465 8.43 -19.90 2.06
CA GLY A 465 9.32 -18.76 2.31
C GLY A 465 8.90 -17.50 1.55
N ASP A 466 9.16 -16.33 2.12
CA ASP A 466 8.68 -15.04 1.61
C ASP A 466 9.08 -14.76 0.14
N GLU A 467 10.25 -15.21 -0.28
CA GLU A 467 10.79 -15.01 -1.63
C GLU A 467 9.97 -15.70 -2.73
N GLU A 468 9.29 -16.81 -2.43
CA GLU A 468 8.47 -17.55 -3.41
C GLU A 468 7.05 -16.97 -3.55
N VAL A 469 6.61 -16.18 -2.56
CA VAL A 469 5.24 -15.64 -2.48
C VAL A 469 5.15 -14.15 -2.70
N ARG A 470 6.29 -13.44 -2.70
CA ARG A 470 6.33 -12.00 -2.91
C ARG A 470 5.93 -11.63 -4.34
N LEU A 471 4.82 -10.89 -4.43
CA LEU A 471 4.47 -10.19 -5.65
C LEU A 471 5.55 -9.15 -5.96
N GLN A 472 5.88 -9.04 -7.23
CA GLN A 472 6.91 -8.11 -7.68
C GLN A 472 6.37 -6.68 -7.76
N ASP A 473 7.24 -5.74 -8.11
CA ASP A 473 6.82 -4.38 -8.45
C ASP A 473 5.71 -4.43 -9.52
N TRP A 474 4.51 -4.02 -9.13
CA TRP A 474 3.30 -4.08 -9.94
C TRP A 474 3.38 -3.20 -11.17
N ASN A 475 4.04 -2.05 -11.06
CA ASN A 475 4.23 -1.14 -12.17
C ASN A 475 5.22 -1.73 -13.17
N ALA A 476 6.29 -2.36 -12.68
CA ALA A 476 7.22 -3.11 -13.53
C ALA A 476 6.53 -4.28 -14.25
N LEU A 477 5.68 -5.05 -13.54
CA LEU A 477 4.89 -6.13 -14.12
C LEU A 477 3.92 -5.64 -15.19
N ARG A 478 3.26 -4.50 -15.00
CA ARG A 478 2.35 -3.90 -15.99
C ARG A 478 3.09 -3.45 -17.24
N ILE A 479 4.28 -2.85 -17.09
CA ILE A 479 5.13 -2.48 -18.22
C ILE A 479 5.55 -3.72 -18.99
N TYR A 480 6.00 -4.77 -18.28
CA TYR A 480 6.38 -6.05 -18.87
C TYR A 480 5.20 -6.73 -19.58
N ALA A 481 4.03 -6.77 -18.95
CA ALA A 481 2.81 -7.36 -19.50
C ALA A 481 2.34 -6.65 -20.78
N GLY A 482 2.59 -5.34 -20.88
CA GLY A 482 2.30 -4.53 -22.06
C GLY A 482 3.35 -4.58 -23.17
N MET A 483 4.44 -5.36 -23.02
CA MET A 483 5.51 -5.41 -24.01
C MET A 483 5.04 -6.01 -25.35
N THR A 484 5.32 -5.32 -26.45
CA THR A 484 5.08 -5.84 -27.79
C THR A 484 6.20 -6.78 -28.24
N PRO A 485 5.97 -7.68 -29.22
CA PRO A 485 7.05 -8.49 -29.79
C PRO A 485 8.22 -7.65 -30.31
N VAL A 486 7.94 -6.47 -30.87
CA VAL A 486 8.96 -5.54 -31.35
C VAL A 486 9.82 -5.00 -30.21
N GLN A 487 9.21 -4.58 -29.10
CA GLN A 487 9.94 -4.12 -27.91
C GLN A 487 10.79 -5.25 -27.32
N THR A 488 10.30 -6.49 -27.33
CA THR A 488 11.06 -7.66 -26.89
C THR A 488 12.28 -7.93 -27.79
N GLU A 489 12.15 -7.81 -29.10
CA GLU A 489 13.30 -7.97 -30.01
C GLU A 489 14.31 -6.81 -29.88
N ILE A 490 13.84 -5.59 -29.63
CA ILE A 490 14.70 -4.43 -29.33
C ILE A 490 15.48 -4.67 -28.02
N ALA A 491 14.81 -5.17 -26.98
CA ALA A 491 15.42 -5.55 -25.70
C ALA A 491 16.51 -6.61 -25.87
N LYS A 492 16.22 -7.69 -26.62
CA LYS A 492 17.20 -8.75 -26.93
C LYS A 492 18.42 -8.21 -27.69
N ALA A 493 18.20 -7.23 -28.57
CA ALA A 493 19.29 -6.54 -29.28
C ALA A 493 20.04 -5.52 -28.42
N GLN A 494 19.70 -5.39 -27.11
CA GLN A 494 20.27 -4.41 -26.19
C GLN A 494 20.23 -2.99 -26.74
N ARG A 495 19.12 -2.64 -27.40
CA ARG A 495 18.88 -1.28 -27.90
C ARG A 495 17.83 -0.60 -27.03
N PRO A 496 17.91 0.72 -26.87
CA PRO A 496 16.88 1.45 -26.14
C PRO A 496 15.58 1.52 -26.94
N VAL A 497 14.46 1.41 -26.24
CA VAL A 497 13.11 1.66 -26.75
C VAL A 497 12.82 3.15 -26.56
N ASP A 498 12.56 3.86 -27.65
CA ASP A 498 12.10 5.24 -27.59
C ASP A 498 10.68 5.29 -27.03
N PHE A 499 10.41 6.25 -26.15
CA PHE A 499 9.12 6.42 -25.49
C PHE A 499 7.96 6.61 -26.49
N GLN A 500 8.22 7.08 -27.71
CA GLN A 500 7.20 7.14 -28.78
C GLN A 500 6.63 5.76 -29.16
N TYR A 501 7.35 4.67 -28.87
CA TYR A 501 6.91 3.30 -29.11
C TYR A 501 6.27 2.64 -27.88
N LEU A 502 6.07 3.38 -26.79
CA LEU A 502 5.30 2.89 -25.64
C LEU A 502 3.81 2.98 -25.92
N SER A 503 3.07 1.95 -25.50
CA SER A 503 1.61 1.98 -25.53
C SER A 503 1.05 3.01 -24.54
N SER A 504 -0.19 3.47 -24.75
CA SER A 504 -0.86 4.36 -23.80
C SER A 504 -0.98 3.76 -22.40
N ALA A 505 -1.10 2.43 -22.29
CA ALA A 505 -1.12 1.74 -21.00
C ALA A 505 0.24 1.80 -20.30
N GLN A 506 1.34 1.55 -21.02
CA GLN A 506 2.70 1.70 -20.48
C GLN A 506 2.98 3.14 -20.06
N LEU A 507 2.63 4.12 -20.89
CA LEU A 507 2.79 5.53 -20.56
C LEU A 507 1.95 5.93 -19.33
N GLY A 508 0.73 5.42 -19.20
CA GLY A 508 -0.11 5.65 -18.01
C GLY A 508 0.54 5.12 -16.74
N VAL A 509 1.15 3.92 -16.79
CA VAL A 509 1.91 3.37 -15.66
C VAL A 509 3.13 4.23 -15.32
N LEU A 510 3.87 4.71 -16.32
CA LEU A 510 5.02 5.60 -16.07
C LEU A 510 4.61 6.94 -15.49
N GLN A 511 3.50 7.51 -15.96
CA GLN A 511 2.93 8.73 -15.39
C GLN A 511 2.55 8.51 -13.92
N HIS A 512 1.90 7.39 -13.61
CA HIS A 512 1.53 7.03 -12.25
C HIS A 512 2.77 6.92 -11.34
N VAL A 513 3.77 6.12 -11.74
CA VAL A 513 5.01 5.94 -10.96
C VAL A 513 5.75 7.25 -10.73
N LEU A 514 5.85 8.10 -11.76
CA LEU A 514 6.63 9.33 -11.67
C LEU A 514 5.89 10.45 -10.94
N PHE A 515 4.59 10.58 -11.12
CA PHE A 515 3.86 11.80 -10.72
C PHE A 515 2.80 11.58 -9.64
N ASP A 516 2.30 10.36 -9.45
CA ASP A 516 1.18 10.09 -8.54
C ASP A 516 1.60 9.55 -7.17
N SER A 517 2.90 9.44 -6.90
CA SER A 517 3.44 9.08 -5.57
C SER A 517 3.85 10.32 -4.77
N LEU A 518 3.82 10.22 -3.43
CA LEU A 518 4.47 11.17 -2.52
C LEU A 518 6.00 11.01 -2.53
N ASP A 519 6.48 9.81 -2.84
CA ASP A 519 7.86 9.35 -2.80
C ASP A 519 8.46 8.90 -4.16
N PRO A 520 8.18 9.55 -5.32
CA PRO A 520 8.80 9.16 -6.56
C PRO A 520 10.19 9.80 -6.63
N TYR A 521 11.22 8.97 -6.67
CA TYR A 521 12.60 9.43 -6.78
C TYR A 521 13.15 9.08 -8.15
N LEU A 522 13.42 10.12 -8.95
CA LEU A 522 14.42 10.00 -9.98
C LEU A 522 15.79 9.85 -9.30
N LYS A 523 16.61 8.95 -9.82
CA LYS A 523 18.01 8.86 -9.42
C LYS A 523 18.84 9.69 -10.38
N LEU A 524 19.93 10.28 -9.90
CA LEU A 524 20.94 10.90 -10.74
C LEU A 524 22.09 9.91 -10.92
N GLU A 525 22.69 9.88 -12.11
CA GLU A 525 23.91 9.11 -12.35
C GLU A 525 25.04 9.55 -11.39
N GLU A 526 25.83 8.59 -10.91
CA GLU A 526 26.84 8.80 -9.87
C GLU A 526 27.87 9.89 -10.23
N MET A 527 28.27 9.96 -11.51
CA MET A 527 29.15 11.02 -12.02
C MET A 527 28.56 12.44 -11.89
N VAL A 528 27.23 12.57 -11.89
CA VAL A 528 26.55 13.85 -11.67
C VAL A 528 26.60 14.20 -10.19
N LEU A 529 26.36 13.21 -9.31
CA LEU A 529 26.43 13.39 -7.86
C LEU A 529 27.83 13.81 -7.39
N GLU A 530 28.89 13.18 -7.92
CA GLU A 530 30.27 13.50 -7.55
C GLU A 530 30.69 14.94 -7.91
N ARG A 531 30.25 15.45 -9.05
CA ARG A 531 30.55 16.83 -9.49
C ARG A 531 29.89 17.89 -8.62
N GLU A 532 28.79 17.54 -7.97
CA GLU A 532 27.95 18.46 -7.20
C GLU A 532 28.13 18.31 -5.70
N ARG A 533 29.02 17.42 -5.26
CA ARG A 533 29.33 17.17 -3.85
C ARG A 533 30.03 18.39 -3.26
N GLU A 534 29.30 19.18 -2.47
CA GLU A 534 29.92 20.23 -1.65
C GLU A 534 30.64 19.59 -0.44
N PRO A 535 31.87 20.02 -0.11
CA PRO A 535 32.59 19.51 1.05
C PRO A 535 31.75 19.66 2.33
N GLY A 536 31.50 18.55 3.02
CA GLY A 536 30.74 18.53 4.28
C GLY A 536 29.23 18.30 4.16
N MET A 537 28.69 18.14 2.95
CA MET A 537 27.31 17.65 2.77
C MET A 537 27.30 16.13 2.59
N ASP A 538 26.55 15.46 3.47
CA ASP A 538 26.25 14.04 3.33
C ASP A 538 25.17 13.88 2.25
N THR A 539 25.61 13.52 1.04
CA THR A 539 24.77 13.40 -0.15
C THR A 539 23.82 12.21 -0.12
N ASP A 540 24.02 11.29 0.82
CA ASP A 540 23.35 10.00 0.80
C ASP A 540 21.92 10.04 1.38
N TYR A 541 21.50 11.16 2.00
CA TYR A 541 20.25 11.23 2.78
C TYR A 541 19.34 12.45 2.49
N GLY A 542 19.56 13.21 1.41
CA GLY A 542 18.78 14.43 1.13
C GLY A 542 18.01 14.41 -0.20
N PHE A 543 16.75 14.85 -0.19
CA PHE A 543 16.02 15.19 -1.41
C PHE A 543 16.72 16.32 -2.15
N ASN A 544 16.86 16.18 -3.47
CA ASN A 544 17.30 17.26 -4.35
C ASN A 544 16.11 17.67 -5.23
N LEU A 545 15.95 18.95 -5.49
CA LEU A 545 14.91 19.45 -6.40
C LEU A 545 15.02 18.79 -7.80
N ARG A 546 16.23 18.41 -8.21
CA ARG A 546 16.50 17.72 -9.49
C ARG A 546 16.06 16.25 -9.51
N THR A 547 15.84 15.64 -8.34
CA THR A 547 15.31 14.28 -8.25
C THR A 547 13.79 14.28 -8.11
N GLU A 548 13.17 15.46 -7.96
CA GLU A 548 11.73 15.63 -7.90
C GLU A 548 11.14 15.61 -9.33
N PRO A 549 10.26 14.65 -9.67
CA PRO A 549 9.83 14.45 -11.05
C PRO A 549 9.03 15.60 -11.65
N THR A 550 8.18 16.30 -10.88
CA THR A 550 7.36 17.41 -11.40
C THR A 550 8.17 18.68 -11.65
N GLU A 551 9.35 18.82 -11.04
CA GLU A 551 10.33 19.84 -11.38
C GLU A 551 11.19 19.43 -12.57
N PHE A 552 11.79 18.23 -12.48
CA PHE A 552 12.71 17.75 -13.50
C PHE A 552 12.04 17.54 -14.85
N LEU A 553 10.86 16.91 -14.83
CA LEU A 553 9.98 16.69 -15.96
C LEU A 553 8.81 17.68 -15.92
N GLY A 554 9.10 18.97 -15.71
CA GLY A 554 8.07 20.00 -15.57
C GLY A 554 7.15 20.21 -16.77
N ASN A 555 7.44 19.61 -17.93
CA ASN A 555 6.55 19.56 -19.10
C ASN A 555 5.88 18.19 -19.30
N GLY A 556 6.00 17.29 -18.32
CA GLY A 556 5.63 15.89 -18.44
C GLY A 556 6.70 15.06 -19.14
N ILE A 557 6.37 13.78 -19.36
CA ILE A 557 7.17 12.86 -20.17
C ILE A 557 7.08 13.28 -21.64
N THR A 558 8.22 13.44 -22.31
CA THR A 558 8.26 13.77 -23.75
C THR A 558 8.46 12.51 -24.61
N SER A 559 8.78 12.68 -25.90
CA SER A 559 9.10 11.58 -26.81
C SER A 559 10.61 11.43 -27.03
N LYS A 560 11.44 12.02 -26.18
CA LYS A 560 12.91 12.04 -26.33
C LYS A 560 13.61 11.10 -25.34
N GLU A 561 12.85 10.64 -24.34
CA GLU A 561 13.24 9.73 -23.29
C GLU A 561 13.35 8.31 -23.85
N MET A 562 14.23 7.54 -23.23
CA MET A 562 14.61 6.22 -23.71
C MET A 562 14.49 5.21 -22.58
N MET A 563 13.99 4.02 -22.89
CA MET A 563 13.92 2.90 -21.96
C MET A 563 14.85 1.78 -22.40
N TRP A 564 15.81 1.44 -21.56
CA TRP A 564 16.64 0.25 -21.73
C TRP A 564 15.96 -0.92 -21.02
N ILE A 565 15.98 -2.08 -21.67
CA ILE A 565 15.41 -3.31 -21.14
C ILE A 565 16.54 -4.33 -21.07
N ASP A 566 16.99 -4.65 -19.87
CA ASP A 566 18.00 -5.68 -19.62
C ASP A 566 17.27 -6.96 -19.17
N ASP A 567 17.28 -7.99 -20.01
CA ASP A 567 16.68 -9.30 -19.72
C ASP A 567 17.77 -10.34 -19.49
N VAL A 568 18.01 -10.69 -18.23
CA VAL A 568 19.13 -11.51 -17.79
C VAL A 568 18.62 -12.80 -17.17
N MET A 569 19.13 -13.93 -17.65
CA MET A 569 19.00 -15.23 -16.97
C MET A 569 20.25 -15.49 -16.14
N ASP A 570 20.08 -15.82 -14.87
CA ASP A 570 21.17 -16.16 -13.97
C ASP A 570 20.81 -17.34 -13.04
N TYR A 571 21.81 -17.90 -12.37
CA TYR A 571 21.61 -18.81 -11.25
C TYR A 571 21.07 -18.05 -10.04
N LEU A 572 20.13 -18.69 -9.36
CA LEU A 572 19.64 -18.29 -8.04
C LEU A 572 20.23 -19.24 -7.01
N LEU A 573 20.83 -18.69 -5.97
CA LEU A 573 21.29 -19.40 -4.79
C LEU A 573 20.45 -18.91 -3.62
N VAL A 574 19.67 -19.79 -3.02
CA VAL A 574 18.93 -19.46 -1.79
C VAL A 574 19.77 -19.94 -0.63
N GLY A 575 20.43 -18.99 0.05
CA GLY A 575 21.25 -19.26 1.22
C GLY A 575 20.38 -19.60 2.43
N LEU A 576 20.78 -20.62 3.19
CA LEU A 576 20.11 -21.10 4.39
C LEU A 576 20.96 -20.77 5.62
N THR A 577 20.48 -19.86 6.46
CA THR A 577 21.05 -19.58 7.78
C THR A 577 20.35 -20.44 8.83
N LYS A 578 21.03 -20.74 9.94
CA LYS A 578 20.39 -21.30 11.13
C LYS A 578 20.27 -20.17 12.15
N GLU A 579 19.09 -19.59 12.32
CA GLU A 579 18.89 -18.62 13.39
C GLU A 579 18.76 -19.28 14.76
N ARG A 580 19.00 -18.48 15.82
CA ARG A 580 18.60 -18.78 17.20
C ARG A 580 17.09 -18.75 17.41
N SER A 581 16.34 -18.06 16.55
CA SER A 581 14.90 -17.83 16.65
C SER A 581 14.04 -19.03 16.23
N GLY A 582 14.62 -19.98 15.47
CA GLY A 582 13.92 -21.11 14.88
C GLY A 582 13.38 -20.88 13.47
N PHE A 583 13.50 -19.67 12.90
CA PHE A 583 13.13 -19.39 11.51
C PHE A 583 14.36 -19.43 10.60
N ASP A 584 14.26 -20.12 9.45
CA ASP A 584 15.31 -20.08 8.42
C ASP A 584 15.14 -18.78 7.62
N ILE A 585 16.12 -17.86 7.66
CA ILE A 585 16.17 -16.79 6.66
C ILE A 585 16.65 -17.41 5.34
N GLU A 586 15.76 -17.38 4.35
CA GLU A 586 16.08 -17.69 2.97
C GLU A 586 16.41 -16.39 2.22
N ASP A 587 17.66 -16.27 1.76
CA ASP A 587 18.10 -15.11 0.99
C ASP A 587 18.53 -15.52 -0.42
N GLY A 588 17.81 -15.00 -1.42
CA GLY A 588 18.04 -15.31 -2.82
C GLY A 588 19.10 -14.39 -3.43
N MET A 589 20.26 -14.96 -3.78
CA MET A 589 21.38 -14.25 -4.37
C MET A 589 21.85 -14.88 -5.69
N ASN A 590 22.47 -14.10 -6.56
CA ASN A 590 23.21 -14.65 -7.69
C ASN A 590 24.65 -15.02 -7.26
N PRO A 591 25.43 -15.75 -8.09
CA PRO A 591 26.79 -16.15 -7.73
C PRO A 591 27.73 -14.99 -7.36
N VAL A 592 27.54 -13.81 -7.96
CA VAL A 592 28.37 -12.62 -7.69
C VAL A 592 28.03 -12.02 -6.33
N ALA A 593 26.75 -11.92 -6.00
CA ALA A 593 26.30 -11.44 -4.70
C ALA A 593 26.75 -12.38 -3.56
N LEU A 594 26.76 -13.70 -3.80
CA LEU A 594 27.37 -14.65 -2.85
C LEU A 594 28.87 -14.40 -2.68
N ALA A 595 29.59 -14.14 -3.77
CA ALA A 595 31.01 -13.80 -3.69
C ALA A 595 31.27 -12.54 -2.84
N THR A 596 30.44 -11.50 -3.01
CA THR A 596 30.47 -10.29 -2.17
C THR A 596 30.22 -10.62 -0.70
N ASN A 597 29.18 -11.40 -0.40
CA ASN A 597 28.88 -11.79 0.98
C ASN A 597 30.03 -12.59 1.63
N LEU A 598 30.65 -13.51 0.88
CA LEU A 598 31.82 -14.25 1.36
C LEU A 598 33.01 -13.31 1.62
N PHE A 599 33.27 -12.37 0.72
CA PHE A 599 34.32 -11.37 0.89
C PHE A 599 34.10 -10.47 2.10
N GLU A 600 32.87 -9.98 2.31
CA GLU A 600 32.49 -9.17 3.46
C GLU A 600 32.72 -9.92 4.78
N ASN A 601 32.40 -11.22 4.80
CA ASN A 601 32.68 -12.12 5.93
C ASN A 601 34.20 -12.33 6.15
N GLU A 602 35.02 -12.35 5.10
CA GLU A 602 36.49 -12.50 5.18
C GLU A 602 37.21 -11.22 5.61
N ARG A 603 36.61 -10.05 5.33
CA ARG A 603 37.17 -8.72 5.60
C ARG A 603 36.31 -7.92 6.58
N PRO A 604 36.07 -8.40 7.81
CA PRO A 604 35.33 -7.63 8.80
C PRO A 604 36.09 -6.38 9.28
N ASP A 605 37.36 -6.21 8.88
CA ASP A 605 38.11 -4.95 9.01
C ASP A 605 37.63 -3.85 8.05
N LEU A 606 37.15 -4.23 6.86
CA LEU A 606 36.55 -3.32 5.87
C LEU A 606 35.03 -3.21 6.06
N HIS A 607 34.41 -4.27 6.59
CA HIS A 607 32.98 -4.39 6.77
C HIS A 607 32.65 -4.60 8.26
N PRO A 608 32.87 -3.58 9.11
CA PRO A 608 32.74 -3.72 10.56
C PRO A 608 31.33 -4.10 11.03
N TRP A 609 30.29 -3.80 10.24
CA TRP A 609 28.92 -4.24 10.50
C TRP A 609 28.77 -5.78 10.47
N MET A 610 29.68 -6.50 9.80
CA MET A 610 29.74 -7.97 9.81
C MET A 610 30.31 -8.54 11.13
N LYS A 611 30.71 -7.71 12.08
CA LYS A 611 31.11 -8.16 13.44
C LYS A 611 29.96 -8.12 14.44
N ASP A 612 28.88 -7.41 14.10
CA ASP A 612 27.78 -7.18 15.03
C ASP A 612 26.83 -8.39 14.97
N GLU A 613 27.14 -9.42 15.75
CA GLU A 613 26.29 -10.62 15.89
C GLU A 613 24.91 -10.28 16.47
N GLU A 614 24.72 -9.11 17.10
CA GLU A 614 23.43 -8.65 17.63
C GLU A 614 22.51 -8.03 16.57
N GLN A 615 23.03 -7.61 15.40
CA GLN A 615 22.23 -6.94 14.37
C GLN A 615 21.68 -7.88 13.27
N ASP A 616 21.78 -9.20 13.41
CA ASP A 616 21.32 -10.19 12.40
C ASP A 616 21.97 -10.03 10.99
N VAL A 617 22.97 -9.16 10.85
CA VAL A 617 23.58 -8.82 9.54
C VAL A 617 24.64 -9.83 9.12
N THR A 618 25.14 -10.67 10.04
CA THR A 618 26.10 -11.72 9.71
C THR A 618 25.41 -12.88 9.02
N ARG A 619 25.10 -12.72 7.73
CA ARG A 619 24.51 -13.77 6.91
C ARG A 619 25.55 -14.84 6.58
N LYS A 620 25.85 -15.71 7.55
CA LYS A 620 26.67 -16.91 7.35
C LYS A 620 25.77 -18.06 6.94
N TYR A 621 25.73 -18.36 5.65
CA TYR A 621 24.93 -19.46 5.13
C TYR A 621 25.63 -20.81 5.32
N SER A 622 24.89 -21.78 5.83
CA SER A 622 25.37 -23.14 6.07
C SER A 622 25.17 -24.07 4.87
N ALA A 623 24.18 -23.78 4.04
CA ALA A 623 23.88 -24.50 2.82
C ALA A 623 23.12 -23.60 1.84
N TYR A 624 22.99 -24.07 0.60
CA TYR A 624 22.35 -23.35 -0.50
C TYR A 624 21.38 -24.27 -1.24
N ARG A 625 20.24 -23.74 -1.68
CA ARG A 625 19.39 -24.37 -2.70
C ARG A 625 19.66 -23.71 -4.04
N LEU A 626 19.58 -24.50 -5.11
CA LEU A 626 19.90 -24.03 -6.46
C LEU A 626 18.63 -23.78 -7.27
N GLY A 627 18.57 -22.61 -7.89
CA GLY A 627 17.52 -22.18 -8.78
C GLY A 627 18.03 -21.46 -10.02
N GLN A 628 17.08 -20.96 -10.79
CA GLN A 628 17.28 -19.95 -11.82
C GLN A 628 16.47 -18.72 -11.48
N GLN A 629 16.97 -17.59 -11.93
CA GLN A 629 16.25 -16.33 -11.91
C GLN A 629 16.35 -15.69 -13.28
N ARG A 630 15.21 -15.30 -13.84
CA ARG A 630 15.14 -14.28 -14.88
C ARG A 630 14.98 -12.93 -14.23
N GLN A 631 15.71 -11.91 -14.67
CA GLN A 631 15.59 -10.54 -14.19
C GLN A 631 15.43 -9.63 -15.39
N VAL A 632 14.29 -8.96 -15.48
CA VAL A 632 14.00 -7.97 -16.51
C VAL A 632 14.02 -6.60 -15.85
N ARG A 633 15.04 -5.80 -16.15
CA ARG A 633 15.21 -4.43 -15.64
C ARG A 633 14.84 -3.42 -16.71
N PHE A 634 13.95 -2.50 -16.35
CA PHE A 634 13.61 -1.34 -17.15
C PHE A 634 14.38 -0.15 -16.60
N ARG A 635 15.37 0.36 -17.34
CA ARG A 635 16.06 1.61 -17.00
C ARG A 635 15.55 2.72 -17.89
N LEU A 636 14.79 3.63 -17.31
CA LEU A 636 14.21 4.78 -17.98
C LEU A 636 15.16 5.95 -17.82
N HIS A 637 15.74 6.40 -18.92
CA HIS A 637 16.66 7.53 -18.92
C HIS A 637 15.94 8.80 -19.37
N PHE A 638 16.14 9.83 -18.58
CA PHE A 638 15.68 11.19 -18.83
C PHE A 638 16.91 12.06 -19.14
N GLY A 639 16.73 13.14 -19.91
CA GLY A 639 17.85 14.04 -20.22
C GLY A 639 18.50 14.59 -18.94
N GLY A 640 19.78 14.96 -18.95
CA GLY A 640 20.46 15.51 -17.76
C GLY A 640 20.97 14.48 -16.74
N GLY A 641 21.04 13.20 -17.12
CA GLY A 641 21.59 12.12 -16.30
C GLY A 641 20.65 11.62 -15.21
N ALA A 642 19.37 11.97 -15.25
CA ALA A 642 18.36 11.39 -14.38
C ALA A 642 17.85 10.08 -14.96
N TYR A 643 17.57 9.11 -14.10
CA TYR A 643 17.01 7.84 -14.50
C TYR A 643 16.09 7.27 -13.42
N MET A 644 15.27 6.31 -13.83
CA MET A 644 14.46 5.47 -12.96
C MET A 644 14.69 4.01 -13.33
N ALA A 645 14.66 3.11 -12.36
CA ALA A 645 14.78 1.68 -12.61
C ALA A 645 13.56 0.95 -12.03
N LEU A 646 12.92 0.14 -12.86
CA LEU A 646 11.87 -0.79 -12.48
C LEU A 646 12.34 -2.20 -12.78
N GLU A 647 11.86 -3.18 -12.02
CA GLU A 647 12.41 -4.54 -12.11
C GLU A 647 11.37 -5.62 -11.90
N VAL A 648 11.47 -6.66 -12.74
CA VAL A 648 10.71 -7.90 -12.66
C VAL A 648 11.69 -9.07 -12.51
N ARG A 649 11.44 -10.00 -11.58
CA ARG A 649 12.19 -11.23 -11.32
C ARG A 649 11.31 -12.48 -11.46
N ASP A 650 11.63 -13.40 -12.36
CA ASP A 650 11.03 -14.74 -12.37
C ASP A 650 11.99 -15.72 -11.67
N LYS A 651 11.74 -16.02 -10.40
CA LYS A 651 12.54 -16.97 -9.61
C LYS A 651 11.95 -18.36 -9.67
N GLY A 652 12.81 -19.38 -9.65
CA GLY A 652 12.38 -20.76 -9.49
C GLY A 652 13.53 -21.68 -9.08
N LEU A 653 13.31 -22.46 -8.03
CA LEU A 653 14.25 -23.51 -7.62
C LEU A 653 14.27 -24.64 -8.66
N ILE A 654 15.49 -25.02 -9.10
CA ILE A 654 15.74 -26.22 -9.91
C ILE A 654 15.77 -27.43 -8.99
N ASP A 655 16.42 -27.27 -7.84
CA ASP A 655 16.62 -28.31 -6.83
C ASP A 655 16.45 -27.71 -5.43
N ARG A 656 15.49 -28.26 -4.68
CA ARG A 656 15.22 -27.85 -3.30
C ARG A 656 16.18 -28.47 -2.29
N ARG A 657 17.06 -29.38 -2.70
CA ARG A 657 18.07 -29.98 -1.81
C ARG A 657 19.09 -28.93 -1.40
N ALA A 658 19.25 -28.78 -0.09
CA ALA A 658 20.31 -27.98 0.51
C ALA A 658 21.67 -28.63 0.24
N ARG A 659 22.63 -27.85 -0.25
CA ARG A 659 23.99 -28.27 -0.60
C ARG A 659 25.00 -27.35 0.06
N ALA A 660 26.14 -27.87 0.50
CA ALA A 660 27.25 -27.01 0.89
C ALA A 660 27.78 -26.25 -0.35
N LEU A 661 28.46 -25.11 -0.14
CA LEU A 661 29.06 -24.33 -1.25
C LEU A 661 29.96 -25.22 -2.14
N GLY A 662 30.69 -26.16 -1.54
CA GLY A 662 31.56 -27.11 -2.24
C GLY A 662 30.81 -28.09 -3.17
N ASP A 663 29.53 -28.36 -2.91
CA ASP A 663 28.70 -29.34 -3.62
C ASP A 663 27.78 -28.71 -4.68
N LEU A 664 27.90 -27.40 -4.89
CA LEU A 664 27.22 -26.70 -5.98
C LEU A 664 27.82 -27.08 -7.34
N PRO A 665 27.06 -26.97 -8.45
CA PRO A 665 27.57 -27.22 -9.79
C PRO A 665 28.87 -26.44 -10.06
N TYR A 666 29.78 -27.05 -10.82
CA TYR A 666 31.10 -26.48 -11.09
C TYR A 666 31.02 -25.04 -11.63
N GLU A 667 30.14 -24.77 -12.60
CA GLU A 667 29.99 -23.44 -13.20
C GLU A 667 29.53 -22.38 -12.19
N VAL A 668 28.66 -22.75 -11.26
CA VAL A 668 28.20 -21.86 -10.18
C VAL A 668 29.34 -21.56 -9.24
N ARG A 669 30.04 -22.60 -8.75
CA ARG A 669 31.19 -22.45 -7.85
C ARG A 669 32.29 -21.61 -8.49
N LYS A 670 32.60 -21.86 -9.76
CA LYS A 670 33.59 -21.10 -10.51
C LYS A 670 33.25 -19.62 -10.52
N ARG A 671 32.01 -19.24 -10.82
CA ARG A 671 31.58 -17.82 -10.78
C ARG A 671 31.67 -17.18 -9.40
N VAL A 672 31.31 -17.92 -8.34
CA VAL A 672 31.45 -17.44 -6.95
C VAL A 672 32.93 -17.20 -6.63
N TYR A 673 33.80 -18.17 -6.89
CA TYR A 673 35.23 -18.04 -6.57
C TYR A 673 35.95 -17.02 -7.45
N ASP A 674 35.65 -16.95 -8.74
CA ASP A 674 36.22 -15.92 -9.63
C ASP A 674 35.82 -14.51 -9.16
N GLY A 675 34.57 -14.32 -8.74
CA GLY A 675 34.10 -13.06 -8.16
C GLY A 675 34.80 -12.72 -6.84
N LEU A 676 35.01 -13.72 -5.98
CA LEU A 676 35.68 -13.56 -4.69
C LEU A 676 37.16 -13.20 -4.87
N GLU A 677 37.87 -13.86 -5.78
CA GLU A 677 39.26 -13.53 -6.13
C GLU A 677 39.39 -12.11 -6.70
N ARG A 678 38.43 -11.69 -7.54
CA ARG A 678 38.38 -10.33 -8.05
C ARG A 678 38.25 -9.31 -6.92
N LEU A 679 37.31 -9.52 -6.00
CA LEU A 679 37.12 -8.63 -4.84
C LEU A 679 38.37 -8.59 -3.96
N ARG A 680 39.03 -9.73 -3.73
CA ARG A 680 40.30 -9.81 -2.99
C ARG A 680 41.41 -9.00 -3.68
N ALA A 681 41.48 -9.05 -5.01
CA ALA A 681 42.47 -8.31 -5.79
C ALA A 681 42.22 -6.79 -5.81
N GLU A 682 40.96 -6.36 -5.80
CA GLU A 682 40.55 -4.95 -5.78
C GLU A 682 40.61 -4.33 -4.37
N ALA A 683 40.63 -5.17 -3.32
CA ALA A 683 40.59 -4.71 -1.94
C ALA A 683 41.92 -4.13 -1.43
N PRO A 684 41.89 -3.09 -0.58
CA PRO A 684 43.09 -2.60 0.08
C PRO A 684 43.71 -3.68 0.99
N PRO A 685 45.05 -3.73 1.11
CA PRO A 685 45.73 -4.70 1.95
C PRO A 685 45.30 -4.57 3.41
N LYS A 686 45.28 -5.70 4.12
CA LYS A 686 44.88 -5.74 5.52
C LYS A 686 45.89 -4.95 6.35
N LYS A 687 45.41 -3.95 7.09
CA LYS A 687 46.28 -3.15 7.99
C LYS A 687 46.97 -4.10 8.98
N GLY A 688 48.30 -4.24 8.89
CA GLY A 688 49.12 -5.01 9.82
C GLY A 688 49.74 -6.31 9.28
N THR A 689 49.54 -6.67 8.01
CA THR A 689 50.29 -7.74 7.35
C THR A 689 51.26 -7.14 6.34
N ASN A 690 52.54 -7.01 6.74
CA ASN A 690 53.67 -6.84 5.82
C ASN A 690 54.24 -8.21 5.48
#